data_AF-A0A7C4XD12-F1
#
_entry.id   AF-A0A7C4XD12-F1
#
_cell.length_a   1.000
_cell.length_b   1.000
_cell.length_c   1.000
_cell.angle_alpha   90.00
_cell.angle_beta   90.00
_cell.angle_gamma   90.00
#
_symmetry.space_group_name_H-M   'P 1'
#
loop_
_entity.id
_entity.type
_entity.pdbx_description
1 polymer ?
#
loop_
_entity_poly.entity_id
_entity_poly.type
_entity_poly.pdbx_seq_one_letter_code
_entity_poly.pdbx_strand_id
1 'polypeptide(L)'
;MELGYLASDGSPVVVDTLGNRVLFSAYNLSETTRTFSFLGKPRPLETLGTARITVRLHRESYGRAGEVVFPPSDMRAYRTRTSHIFVGSTWRALHLLKGGRFATVQRPFGSSLPPITRQAGVTPPADGAPALVVIEDVSVKACRRTGSTVHLYATEQKEFTDFVLGKLSATIEFPSESAAKAFARDFPQVRDPASVDAGVTVDVDRSKKFVWSGKVLTAGAPYLATVAVLEGILLAAAFVARMQIVRFLAPISVGFLIAAVLFLPTYLIQFRREHVDLAAKFPRTYLERWGKDGAARAGAFYRELRELGIPLDPQAGDLSPLDGFLRSLPRGTYFRAFAMEAAAYVGEVTMDRVGRASPHEWRYDADHGDVVLIADAVDYWVAPLVAVAKVWQSKDARTLDAWSQEFADEFRTRLAFRELAGFEALGFLSQGWRGFDEAAKAFRAALDKAPATTHVLGEGLFRVRKARYGPFELRLVDAEAKRPTGVEWQPVIAIPLCPDAARPVRGRLEAPTPRSPAREDVAVVRIERTELEALGVQVANYPEVSASLTAGTSVELQLQAVADEARVVGPRMRDRFPEAKDHLTPMHPDSEGLPQSPYARALGRIVEVSELVNLYANASFWRIGLDVSAFRLDVVARKERCDGVPAVGHHLTATVWLVADFGVTPEAPSPYIR
;
A
#
# COMPACT_ATOMS: atom_id res chain seq x y z
N MET A 1 22.96 3.49 -12.41
CA MET A 1 24.15 4.35 -12.53
C MET A 1 23.75 5.76 -12.22
N GLU A 2 24.51 6.41 -11.35
CA GLU A 2 24.27 7.78 -10.91
C GLU A 2 25.56 8.60 -10.98
N LEU A 3 25.44 9.86 -11.36
CA LEU A 3 26.54 10.82 -11.52
C LEU A 3 26.42 11.88 -10.44
N GLY A 4 27.52 12.53 -10.05
CA GLY A 4 27.43 13.57 -9.04
C GLY A 4 28.76 14.10 -8.55
N TYR A 5 28.73 14.67 -7.35
CA TYR A 5 29.93 15.12 -6.66
C TYR A 5 29.83 14.87 -5.17
N LEU A 6 30.96 14.93 -4.48
CA LEU A 6 31.00 14.82 -3.02
C LEU A 6 30.90 16.20 -2.39
N ALA A 7 29.97 16.36 -1.43
CA ALA A 7 29.95 17.50 -0.54
C ALA A 7 31.15 17.45 0.43
N SER A 8 31.42 18.56 1.12
CA SER A 8 32.59 18.68 2.01
C SER A 8 32.64 17.66 3.15
N ASP A 9 31.48 17.13 3.55
CA ASP A 9 31.36 16.10 4.57
C ASP A 9 31.52 14.67 4.03
N GLY A 10 31.67 14.49 2.70
CA GLY A 10 31.72 13.20 2.03
C GLY A 10 30.36 12.67 1.57
N SER A 11 29.27 13.41 1.80
CA SER A 11 27.93 13.03 1.32
C SER A 11 27.82 13.20 -0.21
N PRO A 12 27.27 12.22 -0.95
CA PRO A 12 27.06 12.36 -2.38
C PRO A 12 25.91 13.33 -2.70
N VAL A 13 26.18 14.27 -3.61
CA VAL A 13 25.16 15.03 -4.33
C VAL A 13 25.02 14.43 -5.72
N VAL A 14 23.97 13.65 -5.90
CA VAL A 14 23.64 13.03 -7.19
C VAL A 14 23.02 14.07 -8.10
N VAL A 15 23.46 14.06 -9.35
CA VAL A 15 22.98 14.94 -10.40
C VAL A 15 22.50 14.09 -11.56
N ASP A 16 21.19 14.11 -11.80
CA ASP A 16 20.63 13.42 -12.95
C ASP A 16 20.93 14.18 -14.25
N THR A 17 20.83 13.49 -15.37
CA THR A 17 21.08 14.03 -16.70
C THR A 17 20.06 15.10 -17.12
N LEU A 18 18.96 15.28 -16.37
CA LEU A 18 18.01 16.39 -16.52
C LEU A 18 18.42 17.63 -15.70
N GLY A 19 19.51 17.53 -14.93
CA GLY A 19 20.11 18.61 -14.15
C GLY A 19 19.49 18.80 -12.76
N ASN A 20 18.65 17.88 -12.27
CA ASN A 20 18.19 17.92 -10.89
C ASN A 20 19.30 17.40 -9.97
N ARG A 21 19.50 18.08 -8.83
CA ARG A 21 20.51 17.72 -7.84
C ARG A 21 19.82 17.25 -6.58
N VAL A 22 20.28 16.15 -5.99
CA VAL A 22 19.74 15.59 -4.75
C VAL A 22 20.89 15.23 -3.81
N LEU A 23 20.85 15.73 -2.58
CA LEU A 23 21.85 15.40 -1.56
C LEU A 23 21.43 14.14 -0.79
N PHE A 24 22.28 13.13 -0.76
CA PHE A 24 22.04 11.89 -0.01
C PHE A 24 22.96 11.77 1.21
N SER A 25 22.62 12.48 2.28
CA SER A 25 23.37 12.39 3.55
C SER A 25 23.24 11.03 4.26
N ALA A 26 22.39 10.12 3.77
CA ALA A 26 22.37 8.72 4.20
C ALA A 26 23.67 7.99 3.85
N TYR A 27 24.35 8.42 2.78
CA TYR A 27 25.62 7.86 2.35
C TYR A 27 26.76 8.80 2.73
N ASN A 28 27.91 8.23 3.06
CA ASN A 28 29.12 8.98 3.32
C ASN A 28 30.33 8.24 2.78
N LEU A 29 31.07 8.90 1.88
CA LEU A 29 32.30 8.35 1.32
C LEU A 29 33.51 9.03 1.95
N SER A 30 34.43 8.23 2.50
CA SER A 30 35.72 8.70 2.99
C SER A 30 36.84 7.93 2.31
N GLU A 31 37.57 8.62 1.44
CA GLU A 31 38.76 8.04 0.79
C GLU A 31 39.91 7.82 1.78
N THR A 32 40.00 8.64 2.83
CA THR A 32 41.06 8.55 3.86
C THR A 32 40.95 7.25 4.66
N THR A 33 39.74 6.94 5.13
CA THR A 33 39.44 5.71 5.87
C THR A 33 39.11 4.53 4.96
N ARG A 34 38.99 4.77 3.64
CA ARG A 34 38.56 3.80 2.62
C ARG A 34 37.24 3.14 3.00
N THR A 35 36.27 3.96 3.35
CA THR A 35 34.95 3.50 3.76
C THR A 35 33.84 4.17 2.97
N PHE A 36 32.80 3.40 2.67
CA PHE A 36 31.52 3.89 2.21
C PHE A 36 30.48 3.52 3.26
N SER A 37 29.98 4.54 3.96
CA SER A 37 29.04 4.36 5.05
C SER A 37 27.62 4.56 4.56
N PHE A 38 26.70 3.72 5.04
CA PHE A 38 25.26 3.89 4.86
C PHE A 38 24.61 3.99 6.24
N LEU A 39 23.84 5.06 6.46
CA LEU A 39 23.17 5.37 7.74
C LEU A 39 24.13 5.28 8.95
N GLY A 40 25.36 5.77 8.78
CA GLY A 40 26.40 5.77 9.80
C GLY A 40 27.14 4.44 10.01
N LYS A 41 26.78 3.38 9.28
CA LYS A 41 27.48 2.09 9.33
C LYS A 41 28.56 2.01 8.23
N PRO A 42 29.85 2.02 8.58
CA PRO A 42 30.93 2.01 7.60
C PRO A 42 31.07 0.63 6.95
N ARG A 43 31.26 0.61 5.62
CA ARG A 43 31.64 -0.59 4.86
C ARG A 43 33.01 -0.36 4.21
N PRO A 44 33.91 -1.35 4.22
CA PRO A 44 35.23 -1.20 3.62
C PRO A 44 35.12 -1.07 2.09
N LEU A 45 35.99 -0.24 1.52
CA LEU A 45 36.17 -0.10 0.08
C LEU A 45 37.39 -0.88 -0.38
N GLU A 46 37.19 -1.76 -1.35
CA GLU A 46 38.30 -2.36 -2.08
C GLU A 46 38.82 -1.35 -3.12
N THR A 47 40.13 -1.15 -3.17
CA THR A 47 40.76 -0.24 -4.12
C THR A 47 41.09 -0.97 -5.41
N LEU A 48 40.52 -0.54 -6.53
CA LEU A 48 40.76 -1.12 -7.86
C LEU A 48 41.84 -0.38 -8.67
N GLY A 49 42.31 0.77 -8.17
CA GLY A 49 43.34 1.59 -8.81
C GLY A 49 42.77 2.86 -9.45
N THR A 50 43.35 3.30 -10.56
CA THR A 50 42.90 4.46 -11.34
C THR A 50 42.36 4.02 -12.69
N ALA A 51 41.34 4.72 -13.18
CA ALA A 51 40.77 4.51 -14.50
C ALA A 51 40.29 5.85 -15.08
N ARG A 52 40.30 5.96 -16.41
CA ARG A 52 39.72 7.11 -17.11
C ARG A 52 38.31 6.76 -17.55
N ILE A 53 37.32 7.54 -17.12
CA ILE A 53 35.91 7.26 -17.40
C ILE A 53 35.26 8.38 -18.22
N THR A 54 34.43 7.98 -19.18
CA THR A 54 33.55 8.85 -19.96
C THR A 54 32.13 8.30 -19.91
N VAL A 55 31.13 9.12 -19.61
CA VAL A 55 29.72 8.69 -19.57
C VAL A 55 28.91 9.40 -20.66
N ARG A 56 28.12 8.62 -21.40
CA ARG A 56 27.25 9.08 -22.49
C ARG A 56 25.79 8.71 -22.23
N LEU A 57 24.89 9.64 -22.53
CA LEU A 57 23.44 9.46 -22.54
C LEU A 57 22.96 9.02 -23.94
N HIS A 58 22.26 7.89 -23.99
CA HIS A 58 21.66 7.35 -25.21
C HIS A 58 20.16 7.59 -25.18
N ARG A 59 19.66 8.47 -26.06
CA ARG A 59 18.24 8.87 -26.07
C ARG A 59 17.33 7.85 -26.77
N GLU A 60 17.87 7.11 -27.73
CA GLU A 60 17.12 6.14 -28.53
C GLU A 60 17.54 4.70 -28.18
N SER A 61 18.81 4.37 -28.40
CA SER A 61 19.36 3.02 -28.30
C SER A 61 20.85 3.07 -27.95
N TYR A 62 21.35 2.06 -27.25
CA TYR A 62 22.80 1.90 -26.99
C TYR A 62 23.64 1.69 -28.27
N GLY A 63 23.01 1.28 -29.37
CA GLY A 63 23.66 1.14 -30.69
C GLY A 63 23.81 2.46 -31.44
N ARG A 64 23.24 3.57 -30.94
CA ARG A 64 23.37 4.91 -31.53
C ARG A 64 24.46 5.72 -30.82
N ALA A 65 24.84 6.84 -31.43
CA ALA A 65 25.78 7.77 -30.80
C ALA A 65 25.13 8.43 -29.58
N GLY A 66 25.81 8.39 -28.43
CA GLY A 66 25.35 9.01 -27.20
C GLY A 66 25.90 10.44 -26.99
N GLU A 67 25.14 11.26 -26.28
CA GLU A 67 25.51 12.62 -25.84
C GLU A 67 26.47 12.51 -24.64
N VAL A 68 27.65 13.13 -24.70
CA VAL A 68 28.62 13.10 -23.58
C VAL A 68 28.06 13.94 -22.42
N VAL A 69 27.76 13.28 -21.30
CA VAL A 69 27.28 13.92 -20.05
C VAL A 69 28.37 13.99 -18.98
N PHE A 70 29.37 13.11 -19.08
CA PHE A 70 30.60 13.16 -18.30
C PHE A 70 31.80 12.93 -19.23
N PRO A 71 32.64 13.95 -19.47
CA PRO A 71 33.79 13.87 -20.36
C PRO A 71 34.89 12.99 -19.75
N PRO A 72 35.87 12.56 -20.57
CA PRO A 72 36.97 11.73 -20.11
C PRO A 72 37.68 12.36 -18.90
N SER A 73 37.64 11.66 -17.77
CA SER A 73 38.22 12.12 -16.51
C SER A 73 38.94 10.98 -15.81
N ASP A 74 40.14 11.27 -15.29
CA ASP A 74 40.89 10.31 -14.47
C ASP A 74 40.27 10.22 -13.07
N MET A 75 39.91 9.01 -12.65
CA MET A 75 39.22 8.73 -11.39
C MET A 75 39.87 7.56 -10.66
N ARG A 76 39.80 7.59 -9.34
CA ARG A 76 40.13 6.46 -8.47
C ARG A 76 38.91 5.54 -8.41
N ALA A 77 39.13 4.25 -8.64
CA ALA A 77 38.09 3.24 -8.70
C ALA A 77 38.08 2.41 -7.41
N TYR A 78 36.88 2.27 -6.86
CA TYR A 78 36.61 1.50 -5.65
C TYR A 78 35.49 0.50 -5.91
N ARG A 79 35.48 -0.59 -5.15
CA ARG A 79 34.43 -1.60 -5.18
C ARG A 79 33.86 -1.80 -3.78
N THR A 80 32.53 -1.87 -3.74
CA THR A 80 31.75 -2.40 -2.62
C THR A 80 31.19 -3.76 -3.00
N ARG A 81 30.42 -4.40 -2.12
CA ARG A 81 29.76 -5.68 -2.43
C ARG A 81 28.79 -5.62 -3.62
N THR A 82 28.17 -4.46 -3.87
CA THR A 82 27.04 -4.32 -4.82
C THR A 82 27.20 -3.14 -5.77
N SER A 83 28.35 -2.46 -5.74
CA SER A 83 28.56 -1.23 -6.51
C SER A 83 30.03 -0.95 -6.77
N HIS A 84 30.27 -0.23 -7.86
CA HIS A 84 31.56 0.35 -8.20
C HIS A 84 31.47 1.88 -8.07
N ILE A 85 32.43 2.48 -7.37
CA ILE A 85 32.45 3.91 -7.07
C ILE A 85 33.71 4.52 -7.68
N PHE A 86 33.55 5.57 -8.50
CA PHE A 86 34.65 6.29 -9.10
C PHE A 86 34.71 7.72 -8.55
N VAL A 87 35.87 8.13 -8.05
CA VAL A 87 36.10 9.45 -7.46
C VAL A 87 37.18 10.21 -8.22
N GLY A 88 36.80 11.31 -8.85
CA GLY A 88 37.65 12.16 -9.67
C GLY A 88 38.11 13.42 -8.93
N SER A 89 38.85 14.27 -9.63
CA SER A 89 39.47 15.48 -9.05
C SER A 89 38.55 16.69 -9.01
N THR A 90 37.56 16.83 -9.92
CA THR A 90 36.68 18.01 -9.94
C THR A 90 35.31 17.75 -10.54
N TRP A 91 34.26 18.20 -9.86
CA TRP A 91 32.86 18.14 -10.29
C TRP A 91 32.58 18.93 -11.56
N ARG A 92 33.42 19.91 -11.89
CA ARG A 92 33.25 20.77 -13.09
C ARG A 92 33.28 19.97 -14.40
N ALA A 93 33.74 18.72 -14.36
CA ALA A 93 33.64 17.81 -15.48
C ALA A 93 32.17 17.46 -15.84
N LEU A 94 31.21 17.51 -14.92
CA LEU A 94 29.81 17.18 -15.23
C LEU A 94 29.17 18.21 -16.18
N HIS A 95 28.76 17.77 -17.37
CA HIS A 95 27.98 18.60 -18.29
C HIS A 95 26.52 18.61 -17.87
N LEU A 96 26.08 19.72 -17.26
CA LEU A 96 24.71 19.87 -16.75
C LEU A 96 23.80 20.53 -17.80
N LEU A 97 22.66 19.90 -18.11
CA LEU A 97 21.61 20.50 -18.96
C LEU A 97 20.93 21.71 -18.30
N LYS A 98 20.92 21.78 -16.95
CA LYS A 98 20.24 22.84 -16.17
C LYS A 98 21.11 23.30 -14.99
N GLY A 99 21.17 24.62 -14.81
CA GLY A 99 21.60 25.28 -13.57
C GLY A 99 23.12 25.38 -13.39
N GLY A 100 23.60 26.62 -13.23
CA GLY A 100 25.00 26.91 -12.89
C GLY A 100 25.39 26.42 -11.49
N ARG A 101 26.55 26.87 -11.00
CA ARG A 101 27.12 26.48 -9.70
C ARG A 101 26.13 26.59 -8.52
N PHE A 102 25.16 27.50 -8.59
CA PHE A 102 24.17 27.81 -7.55
C PHE A 102 22.79 27.15 -7.73
N ALA A 103 22.68 26.08 -8.52
CA ALA A 103 21.40 25.38 -8.64
C ALA A 103 20.92 24.85 -7.27
N THR A 104 19.61 24.90 -7.05
CA THR A 104 18.97 24.33 -5.87
C THR A 104 19.25 22.83 -5.79
N VAL A 105 19.62 22.36 -4.60
CA VAL A 105 19.80 20.93 -4.32
C VAL A 105 18.60 20.45 -3.52
N GLN A 106 17.89 19.47 -4.05
CA GLN A 106 16.74 18.86 -3.41
C GLN A 106 17.20 17.89 -2.31
N ARG A 107 16.28 17.57 -1.40
CA ARG A 107 16.40 16.43 -0.50
C ARG A 107 15.80 15.20 -1.19
N PRO A 108 16.13 13.97 -0.76
CA PRO A 108 15.52 12.77 -1.32
C PRO A 108 13.99 12.86 -1.27
N PHE A 109 13.30 12.29 -2.25
CA PHE A 109 11.85 12.37 -2.35
C PHE A 109 11.18 11.89 -1.05
N GLY A 110 10.14 12.60 -0.60
CA GLY A 110 9.48 12.32 0.68
C GLY A 110 10.21 12.82 1.94
N SER A 111 11.36 13.48 1.80
CA SER A 111 11.94 14.25 2.90
C SER A 111 11.07 15.46 3.24
N SER A 112 10.87 15.67 4.54
CA SER A 112 10.18 16.84 5.12
C SER A 112 11.10 18.06 5.28
N LEU A 113 12.40 17.92 5.03
CA LEU A 113 13.34 19.04 5.05
C LEU A 113 13.24 19.88 3.77
N PRO A 114 13.35 21.21 3.86
CA PRO A 114 13.30 22.07 2.70
C PRO A 114 14.49 21.84 1.75
N PRO A 115 14.35 22.18 0.46
CA PRO A 115 15.45 22.20 -0.49
C PRO A 115 16.59 23.11 -0.02
N ILE A 116 17.81 22.75 -0.38
CA ILE A 116 19.02 23.48 -0.05
C ILE A 116 19.27 24.51 -1.14
N THR A 117 19.15 25.79 -0.79
CA THR A 117 19.40 26.92 -1.71
C THR A 117 20.68 27.68 -1.38
N ARG A 118 21.15 27.60 -0.12
CA ARG A 118 22.37 28.27 0.36
C ARG A 118 23.05 27.42 1.44
N GLN A 119 24.02 26.60 1.05
CA GLN A 119 24.86 25.87 1.99
C GLN A 119 26.23 25.66 1.35
N ALA A 120 27.27 26.27 1.92
CA ALA A 120 28.63 26.15 1.43
C ALA A 120 29.05 24.67 1.38
N GLY A 121 29.69 24.26 0.28
CA GLY A 121 30.09 22.87 0.05
C GLY A 121 29.02 22.00 -0.60
N VAL A 122 27.76 22.46 -0.66
CA VAL A 122 26.64 21.79 -1.33
C VAL A 122 26.10 22.64 -2.49
N THR A 123 25.70 23.87 -2.20
CA THR A 123 25.31 24.89 -3.18
C THR A 123 25.80 26.28 -2.74
N PRO A 124 26.84 26.83 -3.39
CA PRO A 124 27.63 26.20 -4.45
C PRO A 124 28.48 25.01 -3.94
N PRO A 125 28.86 24.06 -4.81
CA PRO A 125 29.89 23.07 -4.50
C PRO A 125 31.20 23.75 -4.09
N ALA A 126 31.97 23.10 -3.20
CA ALA A 126 33.32 23.54 -2.87
C ALA A 126 34.20 23.61 -4.12
N ASP A 127 35.17 24.54 -4.14
CA ASP A 127 36.14 24.59 -5.24
C ASP A 127 37.01 23.33 -5.21
N GLY A 128 36.98 22.56 -6.31
CA GLY A 128 37.62 21.25 -6.38
C GLY A 128 36.82 20.11 -5.73
N ALA A 129 35.53 20.27 -5.46
CA ALA A 129 34.69 19.16 -4.98
C ALA A 129 34.85 17.93 -5.90
N PRO A 130 35.15 16.73 -5.38
CA PRO A 130 35.40 15.55 -6.20
C PRO A 130 34.19 15.17 -7.06
N ALA A 131 34.41 14.87 -8.34
CA ALA A 131 33.40 14.23 -9.16
C ALA A 131 33.18 12.79 -8.70
N LEU A 132 31.95 12.31 -8.85
CA LEU A 132 31.51 11.00 -8.41
C LEU A 132 30.74 10.29 -9.54
N VAL A 133 31.04 9.02 -9.75
CA VAL A 133 30.20 8.10 -10.54
C VAL A 133 29.95 6.86 -9.69
N VAL A 134 28.68 6.55 -9.44
CA VAL A 134 28.25 5.35 -8.73
C VAL A 134 27.58 4.41 -9.72
N ILE A 135 28.11 3.20 -9.83
CA ILE A 135 27.60 2.14 -10.70
C ILE A 135 27.12 1.00 -9.80
N GLU A 136 25.82 0.99 -9.50
CA GLU A 136 25.19 -0.17 -8.87
C GLU A 136 25.14 -1.33 -9.87
N ASP A 137 25.48 -2.53 -9.42
CA ASP A 137 25.58 -3.70 -10.31
C ASP A 137 24.23 -4.01 -10.98
N VAL A 138 23.12 -3.80 -10.27
CA VAL A 138 21.73 -3.97 -10.77
C VAL A 138 21.38 -3.02 -11.93
N SER A 139 22.10 -1.90 -12.03
CA SER A 139 21.91 -0.94 -13.10
C SER A 139 22.62 -1.34 -14.39
N VAL A 140 23.64 -2.19 -14.31
CA VAL A 140 24.40 -2.67 -15.46
C VAL A 140 23.62 -3.77 -16.16
N LYS A 141 23.39 -3.58 -17.47
CA LYS A 141 22.64 -4.51 -18.32
C LYS A 141 23.56 -5.40 -19.14
N ALA A 142 24.68 -4.85 -19.58
CA ALA A 142 25.75 -5.60 -20.21
C ALA A 142 27.06 -4.81 -20.19
N CYS A 143 28.14 -5.46 -20.57
CA CYS A 143 29.40 -4.82 -20.89
C CYS A 143 30.06 -5.43 -22.13
N ARG A 144 30.96 -4.66 -22.74
CA ARG A 144 31.81 -5.07 -23.84
C ARG A 144 33.23 -4.61 -23.56
N ARG A 145 34.19 -5.52 -23.59
CA ARG A 145 35.61 -5.20 -23.41
C ARG A 145 36.35 -5.18 -24.75
N THR A 146 37.21 -4.18 -24.93
CA THR A 146 38.13 -4.05 -26.07
C THR A 146 39.51 -3.65 -25.54
N GLY A 147 40.47 -4.58 -25.52
CA GLY A 147 41.79 -4.34 -24.92
C GLY A 147 41.70 -3.98 -23.43
N SER A 148 42.25 -2.81 -23.07
CA SER A 148 42.20 -2.21 -21.73
C SER A 148 40.95 -1.36 -21.46
N THR A 149 40.01 -1.29 -22.40
CA THR A 149 38.78 -0.51 -22.27
C THR A 149 37.57 -1.42 -22.00
N VAL A 150 36.71 -1.02 -21.07
CA VAL A 150 35.42 -1.64 -20.79
C VAL A 150 34.32 -0.64 -21.09
N HIS A 151 33.40 -1.00 -21.98
CA HIS A 151 32.16 -0.27 -22.22
C HIS A 151 31.04 -0.93 -21.40
N LEU A 152 30.52 -0.23 -20.40
CA LEU A 152 29.33 -0.64 -19.67
C LEU A 152 28.08 -0.02 -20.30
N TYR A 153 27.01 -0.81 -20.39
CA TYR A 153 25.67 -0.37 -20.78
C TYR A 153 24.76 -0.50 -19.57
N ALA A 154 24.26 0.62 -19.06
CA ALA A 154 23.55 0.69 -17.80
C ALA A 154 22.36 1.64 -17.85
N THR A 155 21.46 1.53 -16.87
CA THR A 155 20.35 2.46 -16.70
C THR A 155 20.71 3.60 -15.75
N GLU A 156 20.32 4.82 -16.10
CA GLU A 156 20.28 5.94 -15.16
C GLU A 156 19.10 5.73 -14.21
N GLN A 157 19.37 5.66 -12.91
CA GLN A 157 18.33 5.53 -11.88
C GLN A 157 17.98 6.90 -11.31
N LYS A 158 16.76 7.05 -10.82
CA LYS A 158 16.36 8.22 -10.04
C LYS A 158 16.48 7.91 -8.56
N GLU A 159 17.39 8.58 -7.87
CA GLU A 159 17.50 8.54 -6.40
C GLU A 159 17.71 7.13 -5.83
N PHE A 160 18.56 6.34 -6.49
CA PHE A 160 18.85 4.93 -6.17
C PHE A 160 17.61 4.02 -6.14
N THR A 161 16.57 4.38 -6.88
CA THR A 161 15.36 3.55 -7.06
C THR A 161 15.42 2.73 -8.36
N ASP A 162 14.42 1.87 -8.58
CA ASP A 162 14.25 1.18 -9.86
C ASP A 162 13.64 2.07 -10.97
N PHE A 163 13.38 3.35 -10.68
CA PHE A 163 12.85 4.30 -11.65
C PHE A 163 13.94 4.71 -12.64
N VAL A 164 13.77 4.34 -13.90
CA VAL A 164 14.78 4.49 -14.94
C VAL A 164 14.57 5.79 -15.71
N LEU A 165 15.49 6.73 -15.52
CA LEU A 165 15.50 8.02 -16.24
C LEU A 165 16.00 7.88 -17.67
N GLY A 166 16.84 6.90 -17.98
CA GLY A 166 17.46 6.82 -19.31
C GLY A 166 18.51 5.74 -19.44
N LYS A 167 19.10 5.65 -20.62
CA LYS A 167 20.14 4.70 -20.98
C LYS A 167 21.50 5.41 -20.94
N LEU A 168 22.42 4.93 -20.11
CA LEU A 168 23.79 5.43 -20.01
C LEU A 168 24.81 4.38 -20.46
N SER A 169 25.87 4.83 -21.11
CA SER A 169 27.06 4.01 -21.29
C SER A 169 28.26 4.64 -20.63
N ALA A 170 29.04 3.86 -19.87
CA ALA A 170 30.34 4.30 -19.37
C ALA A 170 31.46 3.60 -20.15
N THR A 171 32.36 4.38 -20.74
CA THR A 171 33.62 3.89 -21.29
C THR A 171 34.70 4.07 -20.23
N ILE A 172 35.29 2.97 -19.79
CA ILE A 172 36.25 2.93 -18.68
C ILE A 172 37.56 2.37 -19.23
N GLU A 173 38.59 3.20 -19.27
CA GLU A 173 39.94 2.85 -19.72
C GLU A 173 40.81 2.54 -18.49
N PHE A 174 41.27 1.30 -18.39
CA PHE A 174 42.14 0.84 -17.31
C PHE A 174 43.62 0.91 -17.73
N PRO A 175 44.57 0.93 -16.76
CA PRO A 175 46.00 0.95 -17.05
C PRO A 175 46.52 -0.31 -17.74
N SER A 176 45.80 -1.44 -17.62
CA SER A 176 46.19 -2.72 -18.21
C SER A 176 44.97 -3.53 -18.68
N GLU A 177 45.20 -4.43 -19.64
CA GLU A 177 44.16 -5.38 -20.08
C GLU A 177 43.73 -6.34 -18.98
N SER A 178 44.64 -6.69 -18.06
CA SER A 178 44.33 -7.57 -16.93
C SER A 178 43.35 -6.93 -15.96
N ALA A 179 43.51 -5.65 -15.65
CA ALA A 179 42.57 -4.88 -14.82
C ALA A 179 41.19 -4.76 -15.50
N ALA A 180 41.18 -4.42 -16.79
CA ALA A 180 39.94 -4.37 -17.57
C ALA A 180 39.21 -5.72 -17.61
N LYS A 181 39.95 -6.83 -17.77
CA LYS A 181 39.40 -8.18 -17.75
C LYS A 181 38.84 -8.55 -16.38
N ALA A 182 39.53 -8.20 -15.29
CA ALA A 182 39.09 -8.46 -13.93
C ALA A 182 37.78 -7.72 -13.62
N PHE A 183 37.70 -6.44 -13.99
CA PHE A 183 36.49 -5.63 -13.82
C PHE A 183 35.32 -6.13 -14.69
N ALA A 184 35.56 -6.43 -15.97
CA ALA A 184 34.49 -6.83 -16.88
C ALA A 184 33.86 -8.18 -16.50
N ARG A 185 34.61 -9.08 -15.86
CA ARG A 185 34.14 -10.43 -15.46
C ARG A 185 32.92 -10.38 -14.55
N ASP A 186 32.73 -9.30 -13.80
CA ASP A 186 31.64 -9.16 -12.84
C ASP A 186 30.30 -8.81 -13.52
N PHE A 187 30.28 -8.61 -14.86
CA PHE A 187 29.10 -8.18 -15.61
C PHE A 187 28.78 -9.07 -16.83
N PRO A 188 27.50 -9.14 -17.25
CA PRO A 188 27.09 -9.85 -18.47
C PRO A 188 27.80 -9.31 -19.72
N GLN A 189 28.36 -10.18 -20.56
CA GLN A 189 29.09 -9.77 -21.76
C GLN A 189 28.17 -9.69 -22.99
N VAL A 190 28.39 -8.68 -23.85
CA VAL A 190 27.67 -8.52 -25.11
C VAL A 190 28.61 -8.16 -26.26
N ARG A 191 28.27 -8.60 -27.48
CA ARG A 191 28.97 -8.22 -28.72
C ARG A 191 28.33 -7.00 -29.38
N ASP A 192 27.01 -7.04 -29.53
CA ASP A 192 26.20 -5.97 -30.11
C ASP A 192 25.46 -5.15 -29.03
N PRO A 193 25.80 -3.86 -28.83
CA PRO A 193 25.13 -2.99 -27.88
C PRO A 193 23.62 -2.90 -28.10
N ALA A 194 23.17 -2.94 -29.35
CA ALA A 194 21.76 -2.76 -29.68
C ALA A 194 20.89 -3.91 -29.13
N SER A 195 21.46 -5.11 -28.99
CA SER A 195 20.75 -6.26 -28.42
C SER A 195 20.35 -6.07 -26.95
N VAL A 196 21.00 -5.15 -26.23
CA VAL A 196 20.70 -4.83 -24.83
C VAL A 196 19.38 -4.07 -24.69
N ASP A 197 18.99 -3.31 -25.72
CA ASP A 197 17.83 -2.41 -25.65
C ASP A 197 16.50 -3.14 -25.39
N ALA A 198 16.35 -4.37 -25.88
CA ALA A 198 15.12 -5.17 -25.72
C ALA A 198 14.81 -5.51 -24.25
N GLY A 199 15.83 -5.55 -23.38
CA GLY A 199 15.68 -5.84 -21.96
C GLY A 199 15.56 -4.61 -21.07
N VAL A 200 15.48 -3.40 -21.64
CA VAL A 200 15.50 -2.14 -20.87
C VAL A 200 14.24 -1.32 -21.11
N THR A 201 13.42 -1.23 -20.08
CA THR A 201 12.29 -0.30 -20.01
C THR A 201 12.75 1.01 -19.38
N VAL A 202 12.54 2.13 -20.07
CA VAL A 202 12.82 3.48 -19.58
C VAL A 202 11.50 4.13 -19.18
N ASP A 203 11.41 4.66 -17.96
CA ASP A 203 10.18 5.23 -17.43
C ASP A 203 9.89 6.64 -17.99
N VAL A 204 10.94 7.38 -18.37
CA VAL A 204 10.86 8.75 -18.88
C VAL A 204 11.16 8.82 -20.39
N ASP A 205 10.28 9.44 -21.16
CA ASP A 205 10.54 9.76 -22.57
C ASP A 205 11.65 10.84 -22.68
N ARG A 206 12.82 10.46 -23.21
CA ARG A 206 14.00 11.32 -23.36
C ARG A 206 14.02 12.18 -24.63
N SER A 207 12.87 12.37 -25.24
CA SER A 207 12.65 13.33 -26.32
C SER A 207 12.81 14.79 -25.85
N LYS A 208 13.58 15.58 -26.62
CA LYS A 208 13.72 17.03 -26.43
C LYS A 208 12.52 17.83 -26.98
N LYS A 209 11.46 17.18 -27.47
CA LYS A 209 10.26 17.84 -28.01
C LYS A 209 9.51 18.61 -26.92
N PHE A 210 8.97 19.78 -27.25
CA PHE A 210 8.13 20.56 -26.34
C PHE A 210 6.71 20.00 -26.29
N VAL A 211 6.14 19.92 -25.09
CA VAL A 211 4.73 19.55 -24.88
C VAL A 211 3.93 20.83 -24.70
N TRP A 212 3.22 21.24 -25.74
CA TRP A 212 2.32 22.38 -25.68
C TRP A 212 0.97 21.91 -25.15
N SER A 213 0.57 22.39 -23.96
CA SER A 213 -0.80 22.21 -23.45
C SER A 213 -1.40 23.58 -23.12
N GLY A 214 -2.73 23.66 -23.02
CA GLY A 214 -3.41 24.91 -22.62
C GLY A 214 -2.88 25.48 -21.29
N LYS A 215 -2.42 24.62 -20.37
CA LYS A 215 -1.76 25.01 -19.11
C LYS A 215 -0.38 25.65 -19.30
N VAL A 216 0.36 25.28 -20.35
CA VAL A 216 1.68 25.86 -20.68
C VAL A 216 1.53 27.28 -21.21
N LEU A 217 0.50 27.50 -22.04
CA LEU A 217 0.15 28.83 -22.54
C LEU A 217 -0.31 29.77 -21.42
N THR A 218 -1.11 29.27 -20.45
CA THR A 218 -1.55 30.09 -19.30
C THR A 218 -0.49 30.27 -18.22
N ALA A 219 0.46 29.35 -18.05
CA ALA A 219 1.59 29.51 -17.13
C ALA A 219 2.69 30.45 -17.68
N GLY A 220 2.87 30.48 -19.01
CA GLY A 220 3.77 31.42 -19.70
C GLY A 220 3.15 32.81 -19.94
N ALA A 221 1.82 32.89 -19.99
CA ALA A 221 1.06 34.14 -20.13
C ALA A 221 1.40 35.20 -19.07
N PRO A 222 1.52 34.92 -17.75
CA PRO A 222 1.91 35.93 -16.77
C PRO A 222 3.34 36.41 -16.97
N TYR A 223 4.29 35.58 -17.44
CA TYR A 223 5.65 36.04 -17.73
C TYR A 223 5.66 37.00 -18.92
N LEU A 224 4.98 36.64 -20.02
CA LEU A 224 4.83 37.49 -21.20
C LEU A 224 4.00 38.75 -20.90
N ALA A 225 2.95 38.64 -20.08
CA ALA A 225 2.13 39.76 -19.63
C ALA A 225 2.90 40.69 -18.68
N THR A 226 3.77 40.16 -17.81
CA THR A 226 4.62 41.01 -16.94
C THR A 226 5.61 41.81 -17.78
N VAL A 227 6.21 41.18 -18.79
CA VAL A 227 7.07 41.88 -19.76
C VAL A 227 6.27 42.95 -20.52
N ALA A 228 5.08 42.62 -21.02
CA ALA A 228 4.21 43.56 -21.74
C ALA A 228 3.68 44.71 -20.86
N VAL A 229 3.36 44.45 -19.59
CA VAL A 229 2.90 45.46 -18.62
C VAL A 229 4.06 46.37 -18.21
N LEU A 230 5.26 45.83 -17.99
CA LEU A 230 6.44 46.67 -17.73
C LEU A 230 6.78 47.55 -18.93
N GLU A 231 6.77 46.99 -20.14
CA GLU A 231 6.93 47.73 -21.41
C GLU A 231 5.86 48.84 -21.52
N GLY A 232 4.60 48.52 -21.22
CA GLY A 232 3.50 49.47 -21.21
C GLY A 232 3.67 50.60 -20.18
N ILE A 233 4.14 50.29 -18.97
CA ILE A 233 4.47 51.27 -17.92
C ILE A 233 5.65 52.15 -18.36
N LEU A 234 6.67 51.58 -18.99
CA LEU A 234 7.83 52.29 -19.52
C LEU A 234 7.45 53.23 -20.68
N LEU A 235 6.58 52.79 -21.59
CA LEU A 235 6.00 53.59 -22.67
C LEU A 235 5.10 54.72 -22.13
N ALA A 236 4.26 54.45 -21.14
CA ALA A 236 3.41 55.45 -20.49
C ALA A 236 4.25 56.50 -19.72
N ALA A 237 5.29 56.07 -18.99
CA ALA A 237 6.22 56.97 -18.32
C ALA A 237 7.02 57.84 -19.32
N ALA A 238 7.43 57.27 -20.46
CA ALA A 238 8.07 57.99 -21.56
C ALA A 238 7.14 59.05 -22.18
N PHE A 239 5.85 58.75 -22.31
CA PHE A 239 4.84 59.66 -22.85
C PHE A 239 4.52 60.83 -21.91
N VAL A 240 4.40 60.55 -20.60
CA VAL A 240 4.11 61.58 -19.57
C VAL A 240 5.30 62.51 -19.32
N ALA A 241 6.54 62.02 -19.42
CA ALA A 241 7.74 62.77 -19.02
C ALA A 241 8.37 63.68 -20.09
N ARG A 242 7.73 63.92 -21.24
CA ARG A 242 8.20 64.78 -22.36
C ARG A 242 9.75 64.84 -22.51
N MET A 243 10.28 63.81 -23.18
CA MET A 243 11.55 63.76 -23.93
C MET A 243 12.92 63.76 -23.23
N GLN A 244 13.07 63.95 -21.91
CA GLN A 244 14.40 63.79 -21.26
C GLN A 244 14.61 62.45 -20.52
N ILE A 245 13.57 61.83 -19.98
CA ILE A 245 13.67 60.56 -19.23
C ILE A 245 13.76 59.33 -20.17
N VAL A 246 13.28 59.45 -21.41
CA VAL A 246 13.27 58.36 -22.42
C VAL A 246 14.68 57.82 -22.70
N ARG A 247 15.72 58.67 -22.67
CA ARG A 247 17.12 58.25 -22.82
C ARG A 247 17.62 57.36 -21.68
N PHE A 248 17.04 57.47 -20.48
CA PHE A 248 17.38 56.66 -19.32
C PHE A 248 16.53 55.38 -19.20
N LEU A 249 15.28 55.39 -19.67
CA LEU A 249 14.37 54.25 -19.60
C LEU A 249 14.47 53.27 -20.79
N ALA A 250 14.86 53.75 -21.97
CA ALA A 250 15.03 52.89 -23.16
C ALA A 250 16.11 51.79 -22.95
N PRO A 251 17.29 52.05 -22.35
CA PRO A 251 18.27 51.01 -22.05
C PRO A 251 17.76 49.97 -21.05
N ILE A 252 16.94 50.39 -20.07
CA ILE A 252 16.34 49.50 -19.07
C ILE A 252 15.32 48.57 -19.74
N SER A 253 14.47 49.11 -20.61
CA SER A 253 13.46 48.36 -21.38
C SER A 253 14.14 47.32 -22.29
N VAL A 254 15.14 47.75 -23.06
CA VAL A 254 15.94 46.87 -23.92
C VAL A 254 16.67 45.82 -23.06
N GLY A 255 17.20 46.19 -21.89
CA GLY A 255 17.82 45.25 -20.95
C GLY A 255 16.84 44.19 -20.44
N PHE A 256 15.61 44.55 -20.12
CA PHE A 256 14.55 43.60 -19.73
C PHE A 256 14.12 42.70 -20.89
N LEU A 257 13.99 43.23 -22.10
CA LEU A 257 13.65 42.44 -23.29
C LEU A 257 14.76 41.43 -23.61
N ILE A 258 16.03 41.86 -23.55
CA ILE A 258 17.20 40.98 -23.70
C ILE A 258 17.19 39.92 -22.61
N ALA A 259 16.97 40.29 -21.34
CA ALA A 259 16.87 39.33 -20.25
C ALA A 259 15.73 38.32 -20.50
N ALA A 260 14.54 38.78 -20.90
CA ALA A 260 13.40 37.92 -21.20
C ALA A 260 13.69 36.93 -22.33
N VAL A 261 14.31 37.39 -23.43
CA VAL A 261 14.74 36.54 -24.54
C VAL A 261 15.83 35.56 -24.10
N LEU A 262 16.76 35.96 -23.23
CA LEU A 262 17.81 35.09 -22.71
C LEU A 262 17.30 34.06 -21.69
N PHE A 263 16.27 34.39 -20.90
CA PHE A 263 15.68 33.49 -19.89
C PHE A 263 14.60 32.58 -20.47
N LEU A 264 13.97 32.95 -21.59
CA LEU A 264 12.91 32.18 -22.25
C LEU A 264 13.35 30.74 -22.60
N PRO A 265 14.54 30.46 -23.20
CA PRO A 265 15.00 29.10 -23.44
C PRO A 265 15.11 28.27 -22.15
N THR A 266 15.60 28.87 -21.07
CA THR A 266 15.77 28.22 -19.75
C THR A 266 14.41 27.88 -19.12
N TYR A 267 13.43 28.77 -19.31
CA TYR A 267 12.04 28.55 -18.92
C TYR A 267 11.40 27.44 -19.78
N LEU A 268 11.57 27.50 -21.09
CA LEU A 268 11.00 26.55 -22.06
C LEU A 268 11.51 25.11 -21.86
N ILE A 269 12.74 24.92 -21.39
CA ILE A 269 13.29 23.59 -21.08
C ILE A 269 12.37 22.80 -20.14
N GLN A 270 11.68 23.46 -19.19
CA GLN A 270 10.78 22.80 -18.25
C GLN A 270 9.55 22.16 -18.93
N PHE A 271 9.21 22.60 -20.14
CA PHE A 271 8.10 22.06 -20.95
C PHE A 271 8.56 21.02 -21.98
N ARG A 272 9.84 20.64 -21.98
CA ARG A 272 10.26 19.47 -22.76
C ARG A 272 9.60 18.22 -22.22
N ARG A 273 9.30 17.29 -23.12
CA ARG A 273 8.65 16.01 -22.82
C ARG A 273 9.34 15.29 -21.67
N GLU A 274 10.67 15.23 -21.67
CA GLU A 274 11.46 14.60 -20.60
C GLU A 274 11.22 15.19 -19.19
N HIS A 275 10.98 16.48 -19.07
CA HIS A 275 10.69 17.12 -17.77
C HIS A 275 9.22 16.94 -17.37
N VAL A 276 8.30 17.09 -18.32
CA VAL A 276 6.86 16.90 -18.08
C VAL A 276 6.57 15.46 -17.68
N ASP A 277 7.20 14.51 -18.36
CA ASP A 277 7.01 13.07 -18.13
C ASP A 277 7.62 12.64 -16.78
N LEU A 278 8.81 13.15 -16.42
CA LEU A 278 9.39 12.94 -15.09
C LEU A 278 8.45 13.46 -13.99
N ALA A 279 7.95 14.69 -14.12
CA ALA A 279 7.06 15.30 -13.12
C ALA A 279 5.71 14.58 -12.99
N ALA A 280 5.21 13.99 -14.09
CA ALA A 280 3.96 13.23 -14.09
C ALA A 280 4.09 11.81 -13.52
N LYS A 281 5.26 11.18 -13.69
CA LYS A 281 5.47 9.76 -13.37
C LYS A 281 6.23 9.52 -12.07
N PHE A 282 7.17 10.39 -11.69
CA PHE A 282 7.94 10.22 -10.46
C PHE A 282 7.35 11.06 -9.31
N PRO A 283 7.10 10.47 -8.12
CA PRO A 283 7.44 9.11 -7.70
C PRO A 283 6.36 8.04 -7.98
N ARG A 284 5.20 8.42 -8.55
CA ARG A 284 4.03 7.54 -8.72
C ARG A 284 4.35 6.14 -9.31
N THR A 285 4.96 6.05 -10.49
CA THR A 285 5.23 4.77 -11.17
C THR A 285 6.20 3.88 -10.39
N TYR A 286 7.12 4.48 -9.64
CA TYR A 286 7.98 3.73 -8.72
C TYR A 286 7.16 3.13 -7.57
N LEU A 287 6.30 3.93 -6.94
CA LEU A 287 5.44 3.49 -5.84
C LEU A 287 4.43 2.42 -6.29
N GLU A 288 3.83 2.57 -7.49
CA GLU A 288 2.93 1.59 -8.11
C GLU A 288 3.64 0.25 -8.37
N ARG A 289 4.89 0.27 -8.84
CA ARG A 289 5.67 -0.97 -9.03
C ARG A 289 6.06 -1.59 -7.70
N TRP A 290 6.48 -0.79 -6.73
CA TRP A 290 6.87 -1.27 -5.41
C TRP A 290 5.73 -1.99 -4.70
N GLY A 291 4.50 -1.45 -4.76
CA GLY A 291 3.32 -2.04 -4.12
C GLY A 291 3.03 -3.48 -4.54
N LYS A 292 3.40 -3.89 -5.76
CA LYS A 292 3.13 -5.25 -6.25
C LYS A 292 3.91 -6.35 -5.50
N ASP A 293 5.04 -6.00 -4.87
CA ASP A 293 5.96 -6.96 -4.25
C ASP A 293 6.19 -6.71 -2.74
N GLY A 294 5.28 -5.98 -2.08
CA GLY A 294 5.47 -5.50 -0.70
C GLY A 294 5.82 -6.59 0.32
N ALA A 295 5.14 -7.75 0.28
CA ALA A 295 5.38 -8.84 1.23
C ALA A 295 6.78 -9.49 1.05
N ALA A 296 7.20 -9.73 -0.19
CA ALA A 296 8.52 -10.33 -0.48
C ALA A 296 9.69 -9.43 -0.01
N ARG A 297 9.44 -8.12 0.00
CA ARG A 297 10.41 -7.09 0.39
C ARG A 297 10.69 -7.04 1.89
N ALA A 298 9.67 -7.25 2.74
CA ALA A 298 9.86 -7.34 4.19
C ALA A 298 10.91 -8.39 4.60
N GLY A 299 10.88 -9.57 3.96
CA GLY A 299 11.87 -10.64 4.23
C GLY A 299 13.29 -10.29 3.75
N ALA A 300 13.44 -9.51 2.69
CA ALA A 300 14.74 -9.01 2.24
C ALA A 300 15.29 -7.94 3.19
N PHE A 301 14.43 -7.02 3.64
CA PHE A 301 14.77 -5.97 4.59
C PHE A 301 15.27 -6.51 5.93
N TYR A 302 14.64 -7.58 6.43
CA TYR A 302 15.10 -8.27 7.63
C TYR A 302 16.58 -8.68 7.56
N ARG A 303 16.99 -9.28 6.43
CA ARG A 303 18.39 -9.69 6.21
C ARG A 303 19.34 -8.49 6.18
N GLU A 304 18.92 -7.40 5.55
CA GLU A 304 19.71 -6.17 5.47
C GLU A 304 19.93 -5.53 6.85
N LEU A 305 18.89 -5.45 7.70
CA LEU A 305 19.03 -4.91 9.04
C LEU A 305 19.94 -5.75 9.94
N ARG A 306 19.90 -7.08 9.79
CA ARG A 306 20.85 -7.96 10.46
C ARG A 306 22.30 -7.66 10.05
N GLU A 307 22.56 -7.36 8.78
CA GLU A 307 23.88 -6.91 8.32
C GLU A 307 24.28 -5.54 8.90
N LEU A 308 23.32 -4.67 9.21
CA LEU A 308 23.55 -3.39 9.90
C LEU A 308 23.76 -3.55 11.42
N GLY A 309 23.66 -4.77 11.95
CA GLY A 309 23.81 -5.09 13.36
C GLY A 309 22.58 -4.72 14.19
N ILE A 310 21.40 -4.71 13.58
CA ILE A 310 20.13 -4.43 14.25
C ILE A 310 19.41 -5.77 14.44
N PRO A 311 19.30 -6.26 15.69
CA PRO A 311 18.70 -7.57 15.97
C PRO A 311 17.19 -7.45 15.88
N LEU A 312 16.64 -7.71 14.69
CA LEU A 312 15.22 -7.97 14.56
C LEU A 312 14.94 -9.44 14.88
N ASP A 313 13.81 -9.69 15.54
CA ASP A 313 13.23 -11.01 15.68
C ASP A 313 11.91 -11.06 14.89
N PRO A 314 11.88 -11.77 13.75
CA PRO A 314 10.71 -11.83 12.91
C PRO A 314 9.59 -12.69 13.53
N GLN A 315 9.90 -13.55 14.52
CA GLN A 315 8.91 -14.38 15.21
C GLN A 315 8.36 -13.69 16.47
N ALA A 316 9.15 -12.83 17.12
CA ALA A 316 8.69 -12.08 18.28
C ALA A 316 7.77 -10.90 17.91
N GLY A 317 7.82 -10.40 16.66
CA GLY A 317 7.04 -9.25 16.22
C GLY A 317 7.38 -7.95 16.98
N ASP A 318 8.60 -7.83 17.49
CA ASP A 318 9.08 -6.66 18.23
C ASP A 318 9.63 -5.60 17.26
N LEU A 319 9.03 -4.40 17.27
CA LEU A 319 9.47 -3.27 16.45
C LEU A 319 10.40 -2.32 17.21
N SER A 320 10.65 -2.54 18.51
CA SER A 320 11.49 -1.68 19.35
C SER A 320 12.92 -1.51 18.81
N PRO A 321 13.62 -2.54 18.30
CA PRO A 321 14.96 -2.36 17.73
C PRO A 321 14.96 -1.47 16.48
N LEU A 322 13.94 -1.60 15.62
CA LEU A 322 13.76 -0.75 14.44
C LEU A 322 13.43 0.68 14.84
N ASP A 323 12.48 0.87 15.77
CA ASP A 323 12.07 2.17 16.29
C ASP A 323 13.27 2.92 16.90
N GLY A 324 14.04 2.26 17.78
CA GLY A 324 15.25 2.81 18.38
C GLY A 324 16.32 3.18 17.33
N PHE A 325 16.52 2.33 16.32
CA PHE A 325 17.42 2.65 15.21
C PHE A 325 16.97 3.90 14.45
N LEU A 326 15.72 3.96 13.98
CA LEU A 326 15.18 5.09 13.22
C LEU A 326 15.21 6.40 14.03
N ARG A 327 14.97 6.33 15.34
CA ARG A 327 15.08 7.48 16.25
C ARG A 327 16.53 7.95 16.40
N SER A 328 17.50 7.05 16.40
CA SER A 328 18.92 7.40 16.48
C SER A 328 19.46 8.13 15.23
N LEU A 329 18.83 7.91 14.06
CA LEU A 329 19.29 8.50 12.80
C LEU A 329 19.00 10.02 12.73
N PRO A 330 19.93 10.86 12.23
CA PRO A 330 19.63 12.27 12.01
C PRO A 330 18.51 12.46 10.98
N ARG A 331 17.66 13.49 11.14
CA ARG A 331 16.58 13.79 10.19
C ARG A 331 17.07 13.98 8.75
N GLY A 332 18.27 14.55 8.61
CA GLY A 332 18.89 14.82 7.31
C GLY A 332 19.27 13.58 6.50
N THR A 333 19.33 12.40 7.14
CA THR A 333 19.69 11.14 6.47
C THR A 333 18.48 10.38 5.93
N TYR A 334 17.26 10.95 6.01
CA TYR A 334 16.05 10.29 5.52
C TYR A 334 16.21 9.81 4.08
N PHE A 335 15.99 8.51 3.87
CA PHE A 335 16.11 7.85 2.59
C PHE A 335 14.87 6.99 2.35
N ARG A 336 14.02 7.44 1.42
CA ARG A 336 12.67 6.90 1.29
C ARG A 336 12.62 5.47 0.79
N ALA A 337 13.52 5.05 -0.08
CA ALA A 337 13.59 3.65 -0.51
C ALA A 337 13.77 2.72 0.70
N PHE A 338 14.71 3.03 1.60
CA PHE A 338 14.88 2.28 2.86
C PHE A 338 13.67 2.39 3.80
N ALA A 339 13.04 3.57 3.90
CA ALA A 339 11.84 3.75 4.72
C ALA A 339 10.65 2.91 4.21
N MET A 340 10.55 2.65 2.91
CA MET A 340 9.54 1.77 2.32
C MET A 340 9.80 0.31 2.66
N GLU A 341 11.04 -0.14 2.60
CA GLU A 341 11.40 -1.51 3.03
C GLU A 341 11.14 -1.71 4.53
N ALA A 342 11.40 -0.69 5.36
CA ALA A 342 10.99 -0.67 6.76
C ALA A 342 9.46 -0.70 6.94
N ALA A 343 8.73 0.04 6.10
CA ALA A 343 7.27 0.05 6.11
C ALA A 343 6.68 -1.32 5.76
N ALA A 344 7.27 -2.03 4.80
CA ALA A 344 6.90 -3.41 4.47
C ALA A 344 7.00 -4.31 5.70
N TYR A 345 8.16 -4.29 6.39
CA TYR A 345 8.36 -5.06 7.62
C TYR A 345 7.37 -4.69 8.74
N VAL A 346 7.12 -3.40 8.96
CA VAL A 346 6.10 -2.95 9.94
C VAL A 346 4.69 -3.43 9.55
N GLY A 347 4.37 -3.44 8.26
CA GLY A 347 3.11 -3.96 7.73
C GLY A 347 2.96 -5.45 8.01
N GLU A 348 3.96 -6.27 7.69
CA GLU A 348 3.93 -7.72 7.97
C GLU A 348 3.78 -8.00 9.47
N VAL A 349 4.55 -7.35 10.34
CA VAL A 349 4.39 -7.50 11.80
C VAL A 349 3.00 -7.07 12.27
N THR A 350 2.41 -6.06 11.64
CA THR A 350 1.02 -5.64 11.93
C THR A 350 0.03 -6.72 11.52
N MET A 351 0.21 -7.35 10.36
CA MET A 351 -0.64 -8.44 9.89
C MET A 351 -0.47 -9.71 10.74
N ASP A 352 0.75 -10.04 11.15
CA ASP A 352 1.01 -11.13 12.09
C ASP A 352 0.30 -10.89 13.44
N ARG A 353 0.30 -9.64 13.93
CA ARG A 353 -0.45 -9.28 15.13
C ARG A 353 -1.95 -9.44 14.95
N VAL A 354 -2.51 -9.16 13.77
CA VAL A 354 -3.94 -9.41 13.50
C VAL A 354 -4.25 -10.90 13.71
N GLY A 355 -3.29 -11.80 13.46
CA GLY A 355 -3.35 -13.21 13.87
C GLY A 355 -4.34 -14.07 13.08
N ARG A 356 -4.96 -13.50 12.05
CA ARG A 356 -5.93 -14.17 11.17
C ARG A 356 -5.58 -13.88 9.73
N ALA A 357 -5.66 -14.91 8.89
CA ALA A 357 -5.38 -14.79 7.46
C ALA A 357 -6.46 -13.93 6.78
N SER A 358 -6.21 -12.63 6.68
CA SER A 358 -7.02 -11.72 5.87
C SER A 358 -6.30 -11.44 4.56
N PRO A 359 -6.97 -11.57 3.40
CA PRO A 359 -6.46 -11.00 2.17
C PRO A 359 -6.16 -9.52 2.38
N HIS A 360 -4.94 -9.12 2.04
CA HIS A 360 -4.49 -7.74 2.07
C HIS A 360 -3.50 -7.56 0.93
N GLU A 361 -3.41 -6.35 0.42
CA GLU A 361 -2.47 -6.00 -0.63
C GLU A 361 -1.83 -4.64 -0.37
N TRP A 362 -0.62 -4.48 -0.89
CA TRP A 362 0.05 -3.20 -0.95
C TRP A 362 -0.34 -2.51 -2.26
N ARG A 363 -0.87 -1.29 -2.18
CA ARG A 363 -1.28 -0.53 -3.37
C ARG A 363 -0.90 0.93 -3.25
N TYR A 364 -0.53 1.53 -4.38
CA TYR A 364 -0.44 2.99 -4.48
C TYR A 364 -1.85 3.58 -4.43
N ASP A 365 -2.09 4.45 -3.46
CA ASP A 365 -3.32 5.20 -3.33
C ASP A 365 -3.11 6.65 -3.81
N ALA A 366 -3.93 7.07 -4.77
CA ALA A 366 -3.79 8.37 -5.42
C ALA A 366 -4.23 9.53 -4.52
N ASP A 367 -5.19 9.30 -3.62
CA ASP A 367 -5.71 10.33 -2.71
C ASP A 367 -4.68 10.66 -1.63
N HIS A 368 -3.96 9.65 -1.14
CA HIS A 368 -2.87 9.82 -0.19
C HIS A 368 -1.53 10.14 -0.87
N GLY A 369 -1.40 9.82 -2.16
CA GLY A 369 -0.18 10.00 -2.93
C GLY A 369 0.96 9.05 -2.50
N ASP A 370 0.64 7.90 -1.91
CA ASP A 370 1.61 6.96 -1.36
C ASP A 370 1.16 5.50 -1.41
N VAL A 371 2.07 4.57 -1.08
CA VAL A 371 1.71 3.15 -0.93
C VAL A 371 1.10 2.89 0.45
N VAL A 372 -0.04 2.23 0.44
CA VAL A 372 -0.80 1.84 1.63
C VAL A 372 -1.03 0.34 1.63
N LEU A 373 -1.24 -0.22 2.82
CA LEU A 373 -1.67 -1.58 3.02
C LEU A 373 -3.20 -1.58 3.11
N ILE A 374 -3.87 -2.27 2.20
CA ILE A 374 -5.32 -2.26 2.05
C ILE A 374 -5.90 -3.62 2.37
N ALA A 375 -7.00 -3.61 3.10
CA ALA A 375 -7.85 -4.75 3.39
C ALA A 375 -9.25 -4.49 2.85
N ASP A 376 -9.44 -4.76 1.56
CA ASP A 376 -10.70 -4.47 0.83
C ASP A 376 -11.91 -5.15 1.47
N ALA A 377 -11.73 -6.34 2.06
CA ALA A 377 -12.80 -7.09 2.71
C ALA A 377 -13.46 -6.33 3.88
N VAL A 378 -12.78 -5.32 4.44
CA VAL A 378 -13.25 -4.55 5.59
C VAL A 378 -13.17 -3.03 5.39
N ASP A 379 -13.04 -2.58 4.14
CA ASP A 379 -12.90 -1.16 3.74
C ASP A 379 -11.94 -0.40 4.68
N TYR A 380 -10.75 -0.98 4.86
CA TYR A 380 -9.74 -0.45 5.76
C TYR A 380 -8.39 -0.38 5.07
N TRP A 381 -7.65 0.67 5.37
CA TRP A 381 -6.31 0.85 4.88
C TRP A 381 -5.45 1.50 5.95
N VAL A 382 -4.15 1.22 5.88
CA VAL A 382 -3.15 1.80 6.78
C VAL A 382 -1.92 2.24 5.98
N ALA A 383 -1.19 3.23 6.50
CA ALA A 383 0.01 3.76 5.85
C ALA A 383 1.26 3.57 6.73
N PRO A 384 1.87 2.37 6.76
CA PRO A 384 3.05 2.10 7.59
C PRO A 384 4.23 3.04 7.26
N LEU A 385 4.37 3.46 6.00
CA LEU A 385 5.42 4.41 5.60
C LEU A 385 5.31 5.76 6.31
N VAL A 386 4.08 6.24 6.55
CA VAL A 386 3.85 7.48 7.28
C VAL A 386 4.32 7.34 8.72
N ALA A 387 4.09 6.19 9.35
CA ALA A 387 4.56 5.90 10.71
C ALA A 387 6.09 5.89 10.78
N VAL A 388 6.75 5.15 9.89
CA VAL A 388 8.21 5.09 9.77
C VAL A 388 8.79 6.48 9.53
N ALA A 389 8.21 7.26 8.62
CA ALA A 389 8.65 8.62 8.32
C ALA A 389 8.49 9.56 9.54
N LYS A 390 7.40 9.45 10.30
CA LYS A 390 7.18 10.24 11.53
C LYS A 390 8.21 9.91 12.61
N VAL A 391 8.52 8.62 12.83
CA VAL A 391 9.53 8.18 13.79
C VAL A 391 10.93 8.64 13.37
N TRP A 392 11.29 8.51 12.09
CA TRP A 392 12.61 8.92 11.62
C TRP A 392 12.75 10.45 11.55
N GLN A 393 11.83 11.13 10.87
CA GLN A 393 12.01 12.55 10.53
C GLN A 393 11.55 13.49 11.63
N SER A 394 10.38 13.22 12.19
CA SER A 394 9.74 14.09 13.19
C SER A 394 9.99 13.66 14.63
N LYS A 395 10.59 12.48 14.82
CA LYS A 395 10.83 11.88 16.15
C LYS A 395 9.56 11.78 16.99
N ASP A 396 8.44 11.45 16.33
CA ASP A 396 7.12 11.33 16.95
C ASP A 396 7.18 10.45 18.21
N ALA A 397 6.55 10.86 19.31
CA ALA A 397 6.58 10.13 20.58
C ALA A 397 5.91 8.75 20.48
N ARG A 398 4.95 8.58 19.58
CA ARG A 398 4.31 7.28 19.34
C ARG A 398 5.32 6.31 18.70
N THR A 399 5.52 5.15 19.32
CA THR A 399 6.42 4.10 18.81
C THR A 399 5.78 3.32 17.66
N LEU A 400 6.61 2.67 16.83
CA LEU A 400 6.13 1.75 15.80
C LEU A 400 5.33 0.59 16.41
N ASP A 401 5.68 0.11 17.60
CA ASP A 401 4.92 -0.94 18.30
C ASP A 401 3.52 -0.47 18.69
N ALA A 402 3.40 0.72 19.31
CA ALA A 402 2.11 1.29 19.69
C ALA A 402 1.29 1.66 18.44
N TRP A 403 1.96 2.11 17.38
CA TRP A 403 1.35 2.30 16.06
C TRP A 403 0.73 1.00 15.58
N SER A 404 1.55 -0.03 15.33
CA SER A 404 1.14 -1.32 14.80
C SER A 404 0.06 -2.00 15.64
N GLN A 405 0.14 -1.89 16.97
CA GLN A 405 -0.88 -2.46 17.86
C GLN A 405 -2.26 -1.84 17.66
N GLU A 406 -2.36 -0.51 17.64
CA GLU A 406 -3.64 0.19 17.42
C GLU A 406 -4.29 -0.20 16.09
N PHE A 407 -3.49 -0.31 15.02
CA PHE A 407 -3.99 -0.74 13.71
C PHE A 407 -4.41 -2.21 13.71
N ALA A 408 -3.64 -3.09 14.35
CA ALA A 408 -4.02 -4.50 14.49
C ALA A 408 -5.34 -4.64 15.29
N ASP A 409 -5.53 -3.84 16.35
CA ASP A 409 -6.77 -3.80 17.14
C ASP A 409 -7.98 -3.34 16.30
N GLU A 410 -7.81 -2.27 15.54
CA GLU A 410 -8.87 -1.76 14.67
C GLU A 410 -9.19 -2.76 13.56
N PHE A 411 -8.18 -3.32 12.91
CA PHE A 411 -8.36 -4.31 11.85
C PHE A 411 -9.05 -5.58 12.40
N ARG A 412 -8.59 -6.15 13.52
CA ARG A 412 -9.28 -7.28 14.17
C ARG A 412 -10.75 -6.98 14.43
N THR A 413 -11.05 -5.75 14.86
CA THR A 413 -12.42 -5.33 15.11
C THR A 413 -13.23 -5.26 13.84
N ARG A 414 -12.72 -4.64 12.78
CA ARG A 414 -13.44 -4.61 11.50
C ARG A 414 -13.64 -6.03 10.94
N LEU A 415 -12.65 -6.90 11.05
CA LEU A 415 -12.78 -8.31 10.67
C LEU A 415 -13.87 -9.04 11.45
N ALA A 416 -13.99 -8.80 12.76
CA ALA A 416 -15.04 -9.39 13.57
C ALA A 416 -16.44 -8.96 13.13
N PHE A 417 -16.58 -7.75 12.55
CA PHE A 417 -17.85 -7.18 12.10
C PHE A 417 -18.07 -7.23 10.57
N ARG A 418 -17.26 -8.00 9.84
CA ARG A 418 -17.24 -8.00 8.36
C ARG A 418 -18.58 -8.30 7.68
N GLU A 419 -19.51 -9.01 8.32
CA GLU A 419 -20.84 -9.33 7.77
C GLU A 419 -21.83 -8.17 7.93
N LEU A 420 -21.45 -6.98 7.45
CA LEU A 420 -22.22 -5.75 7.66
C LEU A 420 -23.66 -5.81 7.15
N ALA A 421 -23.94 -6.59 6.10
CA ALA A 421 -25.30 -6.72 5.59
C ALA A 421 -26.25 -7.33 6.64
N GLY A 422 -25.77 -8.27 7.47
CA GLY A 422 -26.54 -8.78 8.60
C GLY A 422 -26.82 -7.71 9.67
N PHE A 423 -25.84 -6.85 9.94
CA PHE A 423 -26.00 -5.71 10.86
C PHE A 423 -27.00 -4.67 10.31
N GLU A 424 -26.95 -4.36 9.02
CA GLU A 424 -27.91 -3.47 8.38
C GLU A 424 -29.32 -4.06 8.36
N ALA A 425 -29.43 -5.33 7.95
CA ALA A 425 -30.69 -6.02 7.82
C ALA A 425 -31.39 -6.15 9.17
N LEU A 426 -30.67 -6.24 10.29
CA LEU A 426 -31.21 -6.22 11.65
C LEU A 426 -31.28 -4.81 12.28
N GLY A 427 -30.92 -3.75 11.55
CA GLY A 427 -31.05 -2.36 12.02
C GLY A 427 -30.00 -1.94 13.05
N PHE A 428 -28.89 -2.66 13.16
CA PHE A 428 -27.71 -2.27 13.94
C PHE A 428 -26.81 -1.27 13.20
N LEU A 429 -26.88 -1.25 11.87
CA LEU A 429 -26.20 -0.27 11.03
C LEU A 429 -27.18 0.35 10.03
N SER A 430 -26.90 1.58 9.61
CA SER A 430 -27.68 2.31 8.61
C SER A 430 -27.09 2.18 7.20
N GLN A 431 -25.77 2.25 7.05
CA GLN A 431 -25.08 2.18 5.75
C GLN A 431 -23.65 1.62 5.88
N GLY A 432 -23.50 0.31 5.89
CA GLY A 432 -22.23 -0.41 5.77
C GLY A 432 -21.13 0.13 6.70
N TRP A 433 -19.94 0.34 6.13
CA TRP A 433 -18.82 0.93 6.85
C TRP A 433 -19.04 2.41 7.22
N ARG A 434 -19.98 3.10 6.57
CA ARG A 434 -20.31 4.50 6.86
C ARG A 434 -21.11 4.59 8.16
N GLY A 435 -20.43 5.00 9.23
CA GLY A 435 -20.99 5.03 10.59
C GLY A 435 -20.63 3.81 11.44
N PHE A 436 -19.83 2.89 10.91
CA PHE A 436 -19.35 1.73 11.65
C PHE A 436 -18.62 2.13 12.94
N ASP A 437 -17.74 3.13 12.89
CA ASP A 437 -16.93 3.51 14.06
C ASP A 437 -17.78 3.98 15.25
N GLU A 438 -18.89 4.69 14.99
CA GLU A 438 -19.82 5.14 16.02
C GLU A 438 -20.61 3.95 16.59
N ALA A 439 -21.11 3.09 15.72
CA ALA A 439 -21.84 1.89 16.11
C ALA A 439 -20.94 0.92 16.91
N ALA A 440 -19.72 0.66 16.44
CA ALA A 440 -18.74 -0.18 17.10
C ALA A 440 -18.38 0.33 18.51
N LYS A 441 -18.24 1.65 18.69
CA LYS A 441 -18.06 2.26 20.02
C LYS A 441 -19.27 2.01 20.93
N ALA A 442 -20.48 2.22 20.43
CA ALA A 442 -21.71 1.96 21.19
C ALA A 442 -21.86 0.48 21.57
N PHE A 443 -21.55 -0.44 20.63
CA PHE A 443 -21.59 -1.87 20.86
C PHE A 443 -20.57 -2.31 21.90
N ARG A 444 -19.32 -1.87 21.79
CA ARG A 444 -18.29 -2.17 22.80
C ARG A 444 -18.71 -1.68 24.18
N ALA A 445 -19.20 -0.45 24.30
CA ALA A 445 -19.66 0.11 25.58
C ALA A 445 -20.83 -0.68 26.19
N ALA A 446 -21.71 -1.26 25.37
CA ALA A 446 -22.78 -2.13 25.83
C ALA A 446 -22.26 -3.53 26.22
N LEU A 447 -21.39 -4.12 25.41
CA LEU A 447 -20.80 -5.44 25.62
C LEU A 447 -19.85 -5.49 26.82
N ASP A 448 -19.13 -4.40 27.11
CA ASP A 448 -18.24 -4.28 28.28
C ASP A 448 -19.01 -4.30 29.60
N LYS A 449 -20.30 -3.93 29.59
CA LYS A 449 -21.19 -3.98 30.76
C LYS A 449 -21.94 -5.30 30.87
N ALA A 450 -21.94 -6.12 29.82
CA ALA A 450 -22.65 -7.39 29.80
C ALA A 450 -21.86 -8.45 30.58
N PRO A 451 -22.55 -9.38 31.27
CA PRO A 451 -21.89 -10.55 31.83
C PRO A 451 -21.22 -11.35 30.70
N ALA A 452 -19.99 -11.76 30.94
CA ALA A 452 -19.23 -12.57 30.00
C ALA A 452 -19.32 -14.06 30.39
N THR A 453 -19.47 -14.94 29.41
CA THR A 453 -19.34 -16.39 29.60
C THR A 453 -18.03 -16.84 28.98
N THR A 454 -17.23 -17.59 29.73
CA THR A 454 -15.93 -18.07 29.27
C THR A 454 -16.00 -19.56 28.98
N HIS A 455 -15.46 -19.96 27.83
CA HIS A 455 -15.43 -21.34 27.36
C HIS A 455 -13.98 -21.74 27.02
N VAL A 456 -13.64 -23.00 27.28
CA VAL A 456 -12.35 -23.59 26.87
C VAL A 456 -12.62 -24.45 25.63
N LEU A 457 -11.90 -24.22 24.53
CA LEU A 457 -11.96 -25.05 23.34
C LEU A 457 -10.55 -25.40 22.87
N GLY A 458 -10.21 -26.69 22.94
CA GLY A 458 -8.84 -27.16 22.75
C GLY A 458 -7.88 -26.52 23.76
N GLU A 459 -6.83 -25.86 23.27
CA GLU A 459 -5.87 -25.10 24.09
C GLU A 459 -6.24 -23.61 24.24
N GLY A 460 -7.31 -23.15 23.57
CA GLY A 460 -7.73 -21.76 23.55
C GLY A 460 -8.84 -21.44 24.56
N LEU A 461 -8.83 -20.23 25.10
CA LEU A 461 -9.89 -19.69 25.95
C LEU A 461 -10.68 -18.65 25.17
N PHE A 462 -12.01 -18.76 25.18
CA PHE A 462 -12.93 -17.89 24.46
C PHE A 462 -13.88 -17.21 25.44
N ARG A 463 -14.23 -15.96 25.15
CA ARG A 463 -15.14 -15.16 25.97
C ARG A 463 -16.27 -14.63 25.13
N VAL A 464 -17.49 -14.96 25.52
CA VAL A 464 -18.72 -14.55 24.83
C VAL A 464 -19.40 -13.46 25.64
N ARG A 465 -19.69 -12.33 24.98
CA ARG A 465 -20.42 -11.19 25.54
C ARG A 465 -21.67 -10.95 24.72
N LYS A 466 -22.78 -10.66 25.40
CA LYS A 466 -24.12 -10.55 24.79
C LYS A 466 -24.77 -9.24 25.19
N ALA A 467 -25.08 -8.38 24.24
CA ALA A 467 -25.86 -7.17 24.44
C ALA A 467 -27.27 -7.38 23.85
N ARG A 468 -28.30 -7.24 24.68
CA ARG A 468 -29.71 -7.47 24.29
C ARG A 468 -30.47 -6.17 24.09
N TYR A 469 -31.26 -6.12 23.03
CA TYR A 469 -32.07 -4.98 22.60
C TYR A 469 -33.50 -5.42 22.26
N GLY A 470 -34.21 -5.92 23.27
CA GLY A 470 -35.52 -6.58 23.08
C GLY A 470 -35.33 -8.00 22.57
N PRO A 471 -36.02 -8.43 21.49
CA PRO A 471 -35.87 -9.77 20.90
C PRO A 471 -34.60 -9.91 20.04
N PHE A 472 -33.75 -8.88 19.98
CA PHE A 472 -32.50 -8.86 19.24
C PHE A 472 -31.30 -8.92 20.19
N GLU A 473 -30.23 -9.59 19.76
CA GLU A 473 -28.98 -9.72 20.51
C GLU A 473 -27.80 -9.43 19.58
N LEU A 474 -26.82 -8.67 20.08
CA LEU A 474 -25.49 -8.61 19.51
C LEU A 474 -24.57 -9.49 20.36
N ARG A 475 -23.97 -10.49 19.72
CA ARG A 475 -22.99 -11.38 20.35
C ARG A 475 -21.60 -11.05 19.84
N LEU A 476 -20.67 -10.87 20.77
CA LEU A 476 -19.24 -10.73 20.48
C LEU A 476 -18.50 -11.88 21.14
N VAL A 477 -17.73 -12.61 20.34
CA VAL A 477 -16.81 -13.63 20.83
C VAL A 477 -15.40 -13.10 20.73
N ASP A 478 -14.70 -13.10 21.87
CA ASP A 478 -13.28 -12.81 21.98
C ASP A 478 -12.49 -14.10 22.16
N ALA A 479 -11.25 -14.16 21.67
CA ALA A 479 -10.28 -15.19 21.99
C ALA A 479 -9.18 -14.62 22.88
N GLU A 480 -8.64 -15.48 23.75
CA GLU A 480 -7.48 -15.19 24.55
C GLU A 480 -6.22 -15.19 23.67
N ALA A 481 -5.53 -14.05 23.65
CA ALA A 481 -4.22 -13.90 23.05
C ALA A 481 -3.19 -13.74 24.17
N LYS A 482 -2.24 -14.68 24.24
CA LYS A 482 -1.10 -14.58 25.16
C LYS A 482 -0.08 -13.61 24.57
N ARG A 483 0.14 -12.48 25.25
CA ARG A 483 1.16 -11.51 24.90
C ARG A 483 2.27 -11.48 25.94
N PRO A 484 3.46 -10.95 25.59
CA PRO A 484 4.52 -10.70 26.57
C PRO A 484 4.08 -9.85 27.76
N THR A 485 3.10 -8.95 27.55
CA THR A 485 2.54 -8.04 28.56
C THR A 485 1.41 -8.64 29.40
N GLY A 486 1.01 -9.89 29.12
CA GLY A 486 -0.10 -10.57 29.79
C GLY A 486 -1.16 -11.08 28.81
N VAL A 487 -2.30 -11.47 29.37
CA VAL A 487 -3.45 -11.98 28.61
C VAL A 487 -4.27 -10.81 28.06
N GLU A 488 -4.54 -10.83 26.76
CA GLU A 488 -5.44 -9.89 26.09
C GLU A 488 -6.61 -10.64 25.45
N TRP A 489 -7.81 -10.07 25.50
CA TRP A 489 -8.99 -10.60 24.81
C TRP A 489 -9.19 -9.89 23.48
N GLN A 490 -9.16 -10.63 22.38
CA GLN A 490 -9.24 -10.08 21.03
C GLN A 490 -10.54 -10.47 20.34
N PRO A 491 -11.25 -9.53 19.69
CA PRO A 491 -12.50 -9.83 19.01
C PRO A 491 -12.25 -10.77 17.82
N VAL A 492 -13.00 -11.87 17.79
CA VAL A 492 -12.94 -12.89 16.74
C VAL A 492 -14.15 -12.77 15.83
N ILE A 493 -15.35 -12.68 16.40
CA ILE A 493 -16.57 -12.65 15.61
C ILE A 493 -17.65 -11.86 16.33
N ALA A 494 -18.32 -10.99 15.59
CA ALA A 494 -19.47 -10.23 16.05
C ALA A 494 -20.67 -10.59 15.17
N ILE A 495 -21.72 -11.13 15.78
CA ILE A 495 -22.92 -11.56 15.06
C ILE A 495 -24.15 -10.91 15.67
N PRO A 496 -24.94 -10.16 14.87
CA PRO A 496 -26.28 -9.74 15.25
C PRO A 496 -27.26 -10.88 14.99
N LEU A 497 -28.17 -11.13 15.92
CA LEU A 497 -29.20 -12.16 15.80
C LEU A 497 -30.54 -11.75 16.42
N CYS A 498 -31.60 -12.48 16.06
CA CYS A 498 -32.90 -12.44 16.70
C CYS A 498 -33.22 -13.83 17.28
N PRO A 499 -32.78 -14.13 18.52
CA PRO A 499 -32.99 -15.44 19.14
C PRO A 499 -34.45 -15.93 19.09
N ASP A 500 -35.41 -15.01 19.22
CA ASP A 500 -36.84 -15.36 19.22
C ASP A 500 -37.32 -15.92 17.87
N ALA A 501 -36.63 -15.60 16.77
CA ALA A 501 -36.88 -16.13 15.44
C ALA A 501 -36.14 -17.44 15.14
N ALA A 502 -35.26 -17.91 16.03
CA ALA A 502 -34.56 -19.17 15.82
C ALA A 502 -35.50 -20.37 15.96
N ARG A 503 -35.35 -21.37 15.08
CA ARG A 503 -36.09 -22.62 15.11
C ARG A 503 -35.13 -23.81 15.14
N PRO A 504 -35.42 -24.87 15.91
CA PRO A 504 -34.62 -26.08 15.89
C PRO A 504 -34.78 -26.83 14.56
N VAL A 505 -33.65 -27.13 13.92
CA VAL A 505 -33.56 -27.83 12.64
C VAL A 505 -32.48 -28.90 12.74
N ARG A 506 -32.76 -30.11 12.26
CA ARG A 506 -31.75 -31.14 12.09
C ARG A 506 -31.11 -31.05 10.73
N GLY A 507 -29.79 -31.00 10.70
CA GLY A 507 -29.00 -30.99 9.48
C GLY A 507 -27.85 -31.98 9.56
N ARG A 508 -27.27 -32.29 8.41
CA ARG A 508 -26.03 -33.05 8.28
C ARG A 508 -24.95 -32.14 7.73
N LEU A 509 -23.80 -32.10 8.39
CA LEU A 509 -22.63 -31.36 7.90
C LEU A 509 -22.08 -32.04 6.65
N GLU A 510 -22.00 -31.32 5.53
CA GLU A 510 -21.31 -31.84 4.33
C GLU A 510 -19.84 -31.48 4.35
N ALA A 511 -19.52 -30.28 4.83
CA ALA A 511 -18.18 -29.82 5.11
C ALA A 511 -18.20 -28.91 6.36
N PRO A 512 -17.26 -29.09 7.29
CA PRO A 512 -17.23 -28.29 8.53
C PRO A 512 -16.87 -26.81 8.28
N THR A 513 -16.33 -26.48 7.10
CA THR A 513 -15.96 -25.12 6.69
C THR A 513 -15.65 -25.09 5.19
N PRO A 514 -15.96 -24.00 4.46
CA PRO A 514 -15.33 -23.76 3.18
C PRO A 514 -13.81 -23.67 3.37
N ARG A 515 -13.02 -24.24 2.46
CA ARG A 515 -11.54 -24.25 2.51
C ARG A 515 -10.90 -22.86 2.30
N SER A 516 -11.65 -21.77 2.48
CA SER A 516 -11.18 -20.41 2.29
C SER A 516 -10.64 -19.85 3.61
N PRO A 517 -9.39 -19.37 3.66
CA PRO A 517 -8.82 -18.68 4.83
C PRO A 517 -9.68 -17.49 5.31
N ALA A 518 -10.52 -16.96 4.42
CA ALA A 518 -11.35 -15.80 4.69
C ALA A 518 -12.67 -16.11 5.40
N ARG A 519 -13.14 -17.37 5.52
CA ARG A 519 -14.52 -17.68 5.99
C ARG A 519 -14.57 -18.89 6.92
N GLU A 520 -13.79 -18.86 7.99
CA GLU A 520 -13.79 -19.93 9.00
C GLU A 520 -15.14 -20.09 9.72
N ASP A 521 -16.09 -19.17 9.65
CA ASP A 521 -17.32 -19.15 10.48
C ASP A 521 -18.59 -19.66 9.77
N VAL A 522 -18.47 -20.21 8.56
CA VAL A 522 -19.60 -20.74 7.77
C VAL A 522 -19.53 -22.26 7.72
N ALA A 523 -20.60 -22.95 8.12
CA ALA A 523 -20.74 -24.39 7.98
C ALA A 523 -21.60 -24.74 6.76
N VAL A 524 -21.24 -25.80 6.03
CA VAL A 524 -22.07 -26.32 4.93
C VAL A 524 -22.97 -27.43 5.45
N VAL A 525 -24.27 -27.16 5.47
CA VAL A 525 -25.26 -28.05 6.08
C VAL A 525 -26.33 -28.42 5.06
N ARG A 526 -26.64 -29.72 4.97
CA ARG A 526 -27.86 -30.20 4.32
C ARG A 526 -28.94 -30.49 5.36
N ILE A 527 -30.11 -29.85 5.23
CA ILE A 527 -31.23 -30.06 6.15
C ILE A 527 -31.80 -31.47 5.94
N GLU A 528 -31.88 -32.26 7.02
CA GLU A 528 -32.33 -33.65 6.94
C GLU A 528 -33.81 -33.73 6.54
N ARG A 529 -34.18 -34.78 5.79
CA ARG A 529 -35.57 -35.07 5.40
C ARG A 529 -36.22 -34.00 4.51
N THR A 530 -35.41 -33.21 3.80
CA THR A 530 -35.85 -32.23 2.80
C THR A 530 -35.11 -32.45 1.48
N GLU A 531 -35.69 -32.02 0.36
CA GLU A 531 -35.03 -32.03 -0.96
C GLU A 531 -34.14 -30.78 -1.18
N LEU A 532 -33.85 -30.02 -0.12
CA LEU A 532 -33.07 -28.78 -0.21
C LEU A 532 -31.60 -29.07 -0.55
N GLU A 533 -31.00 -28.13 -1.28
CA GLU A 533 -29.57 -28.10 -1.54
C GLU A 533 -28.79 -27.85 -0.24
N ALA A 534 -27.48 -28.09 -0.28
CA ALA A 534 -26.62 -27.74 0.84
C ALA A 534 -26.56 -26.21 1.00
N LEU A 535 -26.67 -25.74 2.24
CA LEU A 535 -26.72 -24.33 2.59
C LEU A 535 -25.46 -23.93 3.34
N GLY A 536 -24.93 -22.75 3.02
CA GLY A 536 -23.97 -22.09 3.89
C GLY A 536 -24.74 -21.48 5.06
N VAL A 537 -24.33 -21.79 6.28
CA VAL A 537 -24.94 -21.27 7.51
C VAL A 537 -23.84 -20.65 8.35
N GLN A 538 -23.99 -19.37 8.70
CA GLN A 538 -23.04 -18.74 9.62
C GLN A 538 -23.33 -19.16 11.05
N VAL A 539 -22.28 -19.53 11.77
CA VAL A 539 -22.39 -20.17 13.06
C VAL A 539 -22.10 -19.17 14.17
N ALA A 540 -23.13 -18.78 14.93
CA ALA A 540 -23.05 -17.75 15.96
C ALA A 540 -22.24 -18.16 17.21
N ASN A 541 -22.10 -19.46 17.44
CA ASN A 541 -21.23 -20.05 18.46
C ASN A 541 -20.04 -20.81 17.84
N TYR A 542 -19.57 -20.43 16.64
CA TYR A 542 -18.53 -21.17 15.92
C TYR A 542 -17.31 -21.52 16.79
N PRO A 543 -16.72 -20.57 17.56
CA PRO A 543 -15.55 -20.88 18.36
C PRO A 543 -15.80 -21.86 19.51
N GLU A 544 -17.07 -22.16 19.84
CA GLU A 544 -17.46 -23.14 20.87
C GLU A 544 -17.64 -24.56 20.32
N VAL A 545 -17.83 -24.71 19.00
CA VAL A 545 -18.19 -25.99 18.38
C VAL A 545 -17.31 -26.40 17.22
N SER A 546 -16.49 -25.50 16.68
CA SER A 546 -15.69 -25.74 15.47
C SER A 546 -14.82 -27.00 15.54
N ALA A 547 -14.20 -27.28 16.69
CA ALA A 547 -13.39 -28.47 16.90
C ALA A 547 -14.17 -29.79 16.88
N SER A 548 -15.49 -29.77 17.07
CA SER A 548 -16.36 -30.95 17.01
C SER A 548 -17.15 -31.06 15.69
N LEU A 549 -17.10 -30.03 14.82
CA LEU A 549 -17.71 -30.08 13.50
C LEU A 549 -16.89 -31.00 12.60
N THR A 550 -17.43 -32.19 12.32
CA THR A 550 -16.84 -33.15 11.38
C THR A 550 -17.81 -33.38 10.23
N ALA A 551 -17.29 -33.51 9.01
CA ALA A 551 -18.11 -33.86 7.85
C ALA A 551 -18.86 -35.17 8.09
N GLY A 552 -20.14 -35.21 7.71
CA GLY A 552 -21.03 -36.35 7.87
C GLY A 552 -21.78 -36.40 9.20
N THR A 553 -21.43 -35.59 10.20
CA THR A 553 -22.09 -35.55 11.51
C THR A 553 -23.48 -34.90 11.42
N SER A 554 -24.48 -35.53 12.04
CA SER A 554 -25.81 -34.94 12.25
C SER A 554 -25.76 -33.95 13.40
N VAL A 555 -26.37 -32.79 13.19
CA VAL A 555 -26.29 -31.62 14.06
C VAL A 555 -27.67 -30.99 14.23
N GLU A 556 -27.93 -30.45 15.42
CA GLU A 556 -29.11 -29.63 15.68
C GLU A 556 -28.72 -28.15 15.63
N LEU A 557 -29.46 -27.38 14.83
CA LEU A 557 -29.24 -25.97 14.56
C LEU A 557 -30.44 -25.18 15.04
N GLN A 558 -30.22 -24.16 15.85
CA GLN A 558 -31.21 -23.09 16.08
C GLN A 558 -31.09 -22.09 14.93
N LEU A 559 -31.71 -22.44 13.79
CA LEU A 559 -31.59 -21.70 12.53
C LEU A 559 -32.58 -20.52 12.50
N GLN A 560 -32.08 -19.37 12.08
CA GLN A 560 -32.86 -18.17 11.76
C GLN A 560 -32.45 -17.64 10.39
N ALA A 561 -33.36 -16.92 9.75
CA ALA A 561 -33.09 -16.22 8.51
C ALA A 561 -33.36 -14.72 8.67
N VAL A 562 -32.45 -13.90 8.17
CA VAL A 562 -32.59 -12.45 8.15
C VAL A 562 -32.68 -12.00 6.69
N ALA A 563 -33.77 -11.35 6.32
CA ALA A 563 -33.91 -10.82 4.97
C ALA A 563 -33.25 -9.44 4.85
N ASP A 564 -32.36 -9.29 3.88
CA ASP A 564 -31.84 -7.99 3.48
C ASP A 564 -32.93 -7.19 2.74
N GLU A 565 -33.56 -7.85 1.77
CA GLU A 565 -34.75 -7.38 1.06
C GLU A 565 -35.76 -8.52 0.95
N ALA A 566 -37.03 -8.17 1.13
CA ALA A 566 -38.13 -9.12 1.03
C ALA A 566 -39.27 -8.54 0.20
N ARG A 567 -39.94 -9.38 -0.58
CA ARG A 567 -41.10 -8.99 -1.38
C ARG A 567 -42.24 -9.97 -1.17
N VAL A 568 -43.39 -9.42 -0.83
CA VAL A 568 -44.64 -10.18 -0.68
C VAL A 568 -45.27 -10.35 -2.05
N VAL A 569 -45.47 -11.60 -2.43
CA VAL A 569 -46.14 -11.97 -3.68
C VAL A 569 -47.54 -12.47 -3.34
N GLY A 570 -48.54 -11.99 -4.09
CA GLY A 570 -49.93 -12.35 -3.89
C GLY A 570 -50.18 -13.88 -3.89
N PRO A 571 -51.28 -14.34 -3.30
CA PRO A 571 -51.58 -15.77 -3.11
C PRO A 571 -51.72 -16.53 -4.45
N ARG A 572 -52.06 -15.83 -5.54
CA ARG A 572 -52.21 -16.37 -6.91
C ARG A 572 -50.89 -16.41 -7.70
N MET A 573 -49.74 -16.36 -7.02
CA MET A 573 -48.43 -16.43 -7.67
C MET A 573 -48.32 -17.66 -8.58
N ARG A 574 -48.73 -18.82 -8.06
CA ARG A 574 -48.70 -20.10 -8.80
C ARG A 574 -49.73 -20.18 -9.94
N ASP A 575 -50.80 -19.40 -9.88
CA ASP A 575 -51.75 -19.30 -11.00
C ASP A 575 -51.13 -18.53 -12.19
N ARG A 576 -50.21 -17.61 -11.90
CA ARG A 576 -49.53 -16.78 -12.91
C ARG A 576 -48.19 -17.37 -13.36
N PHE A 577 -47.53 -18.12 -12.49
CA PHE A 577 -46.23 -18.78 -12.73
C PHE A 577 -46.27 -20.22 -12.17
N PRO A 578 -46.94 -21.15 -12.86
CA PRO A 578 -47.08 -22.53 -12.40
C PRO A 578 -45.74 -23.25 -12.17
N GLU A 579 -44.69 -22.81 -12.85
CA GLU A 579 -43.31 -23.30 -12.74
C GLU A 579 -42.57 -22.86 -11.47
N ALA A 580 -43.07 -21.86 -10.74
CA ALA A 580 -42.42 -21.35 -9.53
C ALA A 580 -42.53 -22.36 -8.38
N LYS A 581 -41.39 -22.98 -8.04
CA LYS A 581 -41.26 -23.91 -6.91
C LYS A 581 -40.73 -23.17 -5.68
N ASP A 582 -41.27 -23.53 -4.51
CA ASP A 582 -40.69 -23.11 -3.23
C ASP A 582 -39.26 -23.63 -3.14
N HIS A 583 -38.35 -22.78 -2.69
CA HIS A 583 -36.94 -23.11 -2.65
C HIS A 583 -36.21 -22.33 -1.57
N LEU A 584 -35.14 -22.94 -1.09
CA LEU A 584 -34.09 -22.28 -0.33
C LEU A 584 -32.77 -22.73 -0.95
N THR A 585 -32.17 -21.86 -1.76
CA THR A 585 -31.00 -22.19 -2.59
C THR A 585 -29.84 -21.26 -2.29
N PRO A 586 -28.60 -21.76 -2.16
CA PRO A 586 -27.44 -20.95 -1.86
C PRO A 586 -27.14 -19.93 -2.96
N MET A 587 -26.61 -18.78 -2.58
CA MET A 587 -26.02 -17.83 -3.53
C MET A 587 -24.54 -18.17 -3.76
N HIS A 588 -24.11 -18.15 -5.02
CA HIS A 588 -22.71 -18.34 -5.42
C HIS A 588 -22.09 -19.68 -4.96
N PRO A 589 -22.63 -20.84 -5.40
CA PRO A 589 -21.93 -22.11 -5.23
C PRO A 589 -20.62 -22.10 -6.02
N ASP A 590 -19.60 -22.79 -5.50
CA ASP A 590 -18.35 -22.99 -6.23
C ASP A 590 -18.49 -24.03 -7.37
N SER A 591 -17.37 -24.32 -8.06
CA SER A 591 -17.34 -25.30 -9.15
C SER A 591 -17.68 -26.74 -8.73
N GLU A 592 -17.65 -27.04 -7.43
CA GLU A 592 -18.04 -28.33 -6.84
C GLU A 592 -19.49 -28.31 -6.30
N GLY A 593 -20.20 -27.18 -6.42
CA GLY A 593 -21.56 -26.99 -5.94
C GLY A 593 -21.65 -26.66 -4.45
N LEU A 594 -20.54 -26.39 -3.77
CA LEU A 594 -20.53 -26.06 -2.34
C LEU A 594 -20.77 -24.56 -2.13
N PRO A 595 -21.68 -24.19 -1.21
CA PRO A 595 -21.96 -22.79 -0.91
C PRO A 595 -20.79 -22.14 -0.17
N GLN A 596 -20.23 -21.08 -0.75
CA GLN A 596 -19.13 -20.32 -0.14
C GLN A 596 -19.62 -19.16 0.75
N SER A 597 -20.94 -19.02 0.89
CA SER A 597 -21.61 -17.84 1.43
C SER A 597 -22.81 -18.23 2.30
N PRO A 598 -23.09 -17.51 3.42
CA PRO A 598 -24.26 -17.75 4.25
C PRO A 598 -25.56 -17.16 3.66
N TYR A 599 -25.50 -16.56 2.47
CA TYR A 599 -26.65 -15.95 1.82
C TYR A 599 -27.34 -16.96 0.89
N ALA A 600 -28.67 -16.99 0.94
CA ALA A 600 -29.53 -17.85 0.15
C ALA A 600 -30.71 -17.08 -0.44
N ARG A 601 -31.26 -17.58 -1.53
CA ARG A 601 -32.55 -17.12 -2.05
C ARG A 601 -33.66 -18.00 -1.48
N ALA A 602 -34.68 -17.36 -0.92
CA ALA A 602 -35.83 -18.03 -0.34
C ALA A 602 -37.10 -17.66 -1.11
N LEU A 603 -37.90 -18.66 -1.46
CA LEU A 603 -39.29 -18.53 -1.87
C LEU A 603 -40.13 -19.54 -1.10
N GLY A 604 -41.13 -19.06 -0.37
CA GLY A 604 -42.02 -19.93 0.39
C GLY A 604 -43.36 -19.29 0.68
N ARG A 605 -44.31 -20.11 1.14
CA ARG A 605 -45.64 -19.66 1.55
C ARG A 605 -45.61 -19.11 2.97
N ILE A 606 -46.21 -17.95 3.17
CA ILE A 606 -46.36 -17.33 4.49
C ILE A 606 -47.43 -18.09 5.28
N VAL A 607 -47.02 -18.64 6.43
CA VAL A 607 -47.90 -19.39 7.35
C VAL A 607 -48.09 -18.69 8.70
N GLU A 608 -47.20 -17.78 9.06
CA GLU A 608 -47.26 -17.00 10.29
C GLU A 608 -46.69 -15.60 10.06
N VAL A 609 -47.26 -14.58 10.71
CA VAL A 609 -46.75 -13.21 10.69
C VAL A 609 -46.89 -12.62 12.10
N SER A 610 -45.81 -12.04 12.61
CA SER A 610 -45.83 -11.22 13.82
C SER A 610 -44.86 -10.03 13.69
N GLU A 611 -44.90 -9.13 14.65
CA GLU A 611 -44.09 -7.92 14.66
C GLU A 611 -43.03 -7.97 15.75
N LEU A 612 -41.84 -7.43 15.44
CA LEU A 612 -40.73 -7.28 16.39
C LEU A 612 -40.19 -5.84 16.32
N VAL A 613 -39.55 -5.39 17.39
CA VAL A 613 -38.89 -4.07 17.45
C VAL A 613 -37.46 -4.26 17.95
N ASN A 614 -36.48 -3.78 17.18
CA ASN A 614 -35.11 -3.68 17.65
C ASN A 614 -34.96 -2.39 18.46
N LEU A 615 -34.76 -2.52 19.78
CA LEU A 615 -34.65 -1.38 20.69
C LEU A 615 -33.36 -0.57 20.53
N TYR A 616 -32.37 -1.08 19.80
CA TYR A 616 -31.12 -0.35 19.53
C TYR A 616 -31.39 0.89 18.66
N ALA A 617 -32.01 0.70 17.51
CA ALA A 617 -32.34 1.76 16.55
C ALA A 617 -33.82 2.15 16.56
N ASN A 618 -34.62 1.54 17.45
CA ASN A 618 -36.09 1.62 17.44
C ASN A 618 -36.70 1.26 16.07
N ALA A 619 -36.09 0.28 15.40
CA ALA A 619 -36.51 -0.17 14.08
C ALA A 619 -37.58 -1.27 14.17
N SER A 620 -38.56 -1.22 13.28
CA SER A 620 -39.69 -2.18 13.25
C SER A 620 -39.46 -3.29 12.22
N PHE A 621 -39.83 -4.51 12.58
CA PHE A 621 -39.61 -5.73 11.80
C PHE A 621 -40.86 -6.58 11.68
N TRP A 622 -40.94 -7.33 10.59
CA TRP A 622 -41.79 -8.50 10.46
C TRP A 622 -41.00 -9.75 10.86
N ARG A 623 -41.60 -10.63 11.65
CA ARG A 623 -41.23 -12.04 11.77
C ARG A 623 -42.20 -12.84 10.93
N ILE A 624 -41.70 -13.47 9.88
CA ILE A 624 -42.51 -14.14 8.87
C ILE A 624 -42.16 -15.63 8.91
N GLY A 625 -43.09 -16.46 9.36
CA GLY A 625 -42.95 -17.91 9.25
C GLY A 625 -43.23 -18.36 7.82
N LEU A 626 -42.22 -18.91 7.16
CA LEU A 626 -42.29 -19.46 5.82
C LEU A 626 -42.33 -20.99 5.85
N ASP A 627 -43.23 -21.55 5.06
CA ASP A 627 -43.18 -22.95 4.64
C ASP A 627 -42.47 -23.03 3.28
N VAL A 628 -41.31 -23.66 3.27
CA VAL A 628 -40.48 -23.90 2.09
C VAL A 628 -40.42 -25.41 1.87
N SER A 629 -41.33 -25.95 1.07
CA SER A 629 -41.35 -27.41 0.78
C SER A 629 -41.38 -28.28 2.05
N ALA A 630 -42.31 -28.01 2.98
CA ALA A 630 -42.47 -28.68 4.27
C ALA A 630 -41.38 -28.42 5.30
N PHE A 631 -40.47 -27.49 5.01
CA PHE A 631 -39.50 -26.96 5.97
C PHE A 631 -39.96 -25.58 6.47
N ARG A 632 -40.06 -25.42 7.79
CA ARG A 632 -40.46 -24.15 8.40
C ARG A 632 -39.24 -23.29 8.75
N LEU A 633 -39.20 -22.08 8.22
CA LEU A 633 -38.16 -21.09 8.46
C LEU A 633 -38.79 -19.77 8.89
N ASP A 634 -38.33 -19.20 10.00
CA ASP A 634 -38.73 -17.85 10.37
C ASP A 634 -37.74 -16.84 9.76
N VAL A 635 -38.28 -15.92 8.98
CA VAL A 635 -37.55 -14.83 8.32
C VAL A 635 -37.84 -13.52 9.03
N VAL A 636 -36.80 -12.84 9.51
CA VAL A 636 -36.88 -11.50 10.08
C VAL A 636 -36.58 -10.48 8.99
N ALA A 637 -37.52 -9.58 8.71
CA ALA A 637 -37.40 -8.57 7.66
C ALA A 637 -37.73 -7.17 8.20
N ARG A 638 -36.93 -6.15 7.86
CA ARG A 638 -37.27 -4.75 8.18
C ARG A 638 -38.55 -4.34 7.46
N LYS A 639 -39.49 -3.71 8.18
CA LYS A 639 -40.77 -3.30 7.58
C LYS A 639 -40.57 -2.37 6.37
N GLU A 640 -39.60 -1.46 6.45
CA GLU A 640 -39.28 -0.51 5.38
C GLU A 640 -38.54 -1.14 4.17
N ARG A 641 -37.91 -2.31 4.34
CA ARG A 641 -37.26 -3.09 3.25
C ARG A 641 -38.12 -4.27 2.78
N CYS A 642 -39.39 -4.29 3.18
CA CYS A 642 -40.35 -5.31 2.77
C CYS A 642 -41.37 -4.70 1.79
N ASP A 643 -41.27 -5.06 0.51
CA ASP A 643 -42.23 -4.64 -0.51
C ASP A 643 -43.55 -5.41 -0.35
N GLY A 644 -44.55 -4.73 0.19
CA GLY A 644 -45.87 -5.29 0.52
C GLY A 644 -46.03 -5.66 2.00
N VAL A 645 -47.28 -5.88 2.42
CA VAL A 645 -47.61 -6.27 3.80
C VAL A 645 -47.70 -7.80 3.88
N PRO A 646 -46.86 -8.47 4.68
CA PRO A 646 -46.91 -9.93 4.81
C PRO A 646 -48.26 -10.38 5.37
N ALA A 647 -48.85 -11.40 4.75
CA ALA A 647 -50.11 -11.97 5.20
C ALA A 647 -50.14 -13.48 4.95
N VAL A 648 -50.74 -14.22 5.87
CA VAL A 648 -50.88 -15.68 5.76
C VAL A 648 -51.53 -16.06 4.43
N GLY A 649 -50.98 -17.06 3.75
CA GLY A 649 -51.42 -17.52 2.43
C GLY A 649 -50.77 -16.80 1.26
N HIS A 650 -50.09 -15.68 1.47
CA HIS A 650 -49.23 -15.06 0.45
C HIS A 650 -47.90 -15.82 0.35
N HIS A 651 -47.07 -15.47 -0.63
CA HIS A 651 -45.69 -15.97 -0.72
C HIS A 651 -44.71 -14.85 -0.39
N LEU A 652 -43.55 -15.20 0.15
CA LEU A 652 -42.43 -14.29 0.33
C LEU A 652 -41.30 -14.75 -0.57
N THR A 653 -40.75 -13.84 -1.36
CA THR A 653 -39.43 -14.00 -2.00
C THR A 653 -38.44 -13.08 -1.29
N ALA A 654 -37.28 -13.60 -0.92
CA ALA A 654 -36.28 -12.83 -0.19
C ALA A 654 -34.85 -13.32 -0.48
N THR A 655 -33.90 -12.41 -0.36
CA THR A 655 -32.49 -12.77 -0.15
C THR A 655 -32.26 -12.81 1.35
N VAL A 656 -31.90 -13.98 1.87
CA VAL A 656 -31.77 -14.22 3.31
C VAL A 656 -30.34 -14.56 3.69
N TRP A 657 -29.89 -14.00 4.80
CA TRP A 657 -28.69 -14.40 5.52
C TRP A 657 -29.07 -15.47 6.55
N LEU A 658 -28.46 -16.64 6.45
CA LEU A 658 -28.71 -17.78 7.32
C LEU A 658 -27.72 -17.80 8.48
N VAL A 659 -28.25 -17.75 9.71
CA VAL A 659 -27.46 -17.75 10.94
C VAL A 659 -28.01 -18.82 11.87
N ALA A 660 -27.14 -19.54 12.56
CA ALA A 660 -27.57 -20.52 13.55
C ALA A 660 -26.67 -20.57 14.78
N ASP A 661 -27.25 -21.00 15.89
CA ASP A 661 -26.52 -21.57 17.03
C ASP A 661 -26.56 -23.10 16.93
N PHE A 662 -25.41 -23.78 16.99
CA PHE A 662 -25.42 -25.23 17.16
C PHE A 662 -25.84 -25.60 18.57
N GLY A 663 -26.81 -26.51 18.70
CA GLY A 663 -27.13 -27.14 19.97
C GLY A 663 -25.94 -27.96 20.44
N VAL A 664 -25.50 -27.75 21.68
CA VAL A 664 -24.46 -28.59 22.30
C VAL A 664 -25.00 -30.02 22.35
N THR A 665 -24.40 -30.96 21.61
CA THR A 665 -24.57 -32.39 21.90
C THR A 665 -23.95 -32.64 23.28
N PRO A 666 -24.74 -33.02 24.30
CA PRO A 666 -24.18 -33.32 25.60
C PRO A 666 -23.51 -34.70 25.53
N GLU A 667 -22.17 -34.73 25.58
CA GLU A 667 -21.30 -35.73 26.25
C GLU A 667 -19.84 -35.57 25.74
N ALA A 668 -18.77 -35.62 26.55
CA ALA A 668 -18.59 -35.94 27.96
C ALA A 668 -17.53 -34.99 28.58
N PRO A 669 -17.52 -34.75 29.91
CA PRO A 669 -16.43 -34.04 30.55
C PRO A 669 -15.10 -34.78 30.29
N SER A 670 -14.11 -34.05 29.80
CA SER A 670 -12.74 -34.57 29.72
C SER A 670 -12.31 -35.05 31.11
N PRO A 671 -11.78 -36.27 31.27
CA PRO A 671 -11.30 -36.79 32.55
C PRO A 671 -10.08 -36.04 33.12
N TYR A 672 -9.62 -34.97 32.46
CA TYR A 672 -8.42 -34.21 32.83
C TYR A 672 -8.68 -32.87 33.51
N ILE A 673 -9.92 -32.52 33.85
CA ILE A 673 -10.18 -31.32 34.68
C ILE A 673 -10.37 -31.75 36.14
N ARG A 674 -9.37 -31.45 36.97
CA ARG A 674 -9.50 -31.24 38.42
C ARG A 674 -9.37 -29.76 38.71
#